data_AF-A0A370GAY7-F1
#
_entry.id   AF-A0A370GAY7-F1
#
_cell.length_a   1.000
_cell.length_b   1.000
_cell.length_c   1.000
_cell.angle_alpha   90.00
_cell.angle_beta   90.00
_cell.angle_gamma   90.00
#
_symmetry.space_group_name_H-M   'P 1'
#
loop_
_entity.id
_entity.type
_entity.pdbx_description
1 polymer ?
#
loop_
_entity_poly.entity_id
_entity_poly.type
_entity_poly.pdbx_seq_one_letter_code
_entity_poly.pdbx_strand_id
1 'polypeptide(L)'
;MQTTRRAVLLGSVAATLSMPMRAPRSAPSLHRLSGLDQPVEILEDRWGIAHVRAHTIPDAFFTDGYLVARDRLWELDFGHRRSLGRLAELFGAAFVPSDTANRLVLFRGNAEQELAAVPPLVQECARAYVAGINARIAETTADPALLPPEFALFACTPLAWDVLDLIRIRAEVTGNTRAEIRRARLAARGALAYDTIMTPLEPAHALRVPDGLNVDAITEADLGLFGVLQAPLPLQGLHAAVSDETRRRNEGSNAWIIAPSRTATGRPILANDPHLDFGVPGPRHVVHLTAPGLDVIGGGSAGMPGIMQGHNEKIAFGRTNFHIDQEDLFILDTDPRDPLRYAHQGGWKRMEQVETTIAVRGEPDRMVSLFYSVQGPVVARDTAHHRATAVSATWLAPGANGLLANIGINLAHDWPSFREALRVHTSPTNFTYADTSGNIGWQAAGGLPHRADGHDGLMPAPGNGRYDWQGLQPLEALPSSFNPARGWFGTSNEMNLPPDYPAEERRVSFEWRDRFRHERVAQMLDATPRATLVDSVALQHDTLSVLALQMVRLLPAIPPSLATEAALLRAWNGRVEADSPAAALYEVWWTRLERALHALIIPPSLHDLLPGPVGATVQLSLFQSPDSRFGPNPAQARDRMLADCFSAAVNELRERLGPLPAAWRWGALHTVTLRHPLASVPAIAAAFPPHRRHRGGKRRRPLHRHGPLVQPAGRRRPRLCGNGRRELSDGLRCRGLGPIAVPQFPRPVGRPAFTPLRRFPARLAAGRDAKAPLQHTRRQHRRRAAPDPPARSPAMRTSRACGLALAALAVLPSAAQARTTTDQALGRVLAEGEARPLAAIAAIRLRHGQVAYSYYGGFARRTRTGTTPVDPDTLFRIASISKIVTTIGLMELVEQGRINLDHDASDYLGFPLRNPDFPDVPITVRMLLDHTSSIRDADGYTLPPGHPIAEFFDPSRKPGDPAYHFAHADGHPPGSWFDYCNLCYGLIGTMMERASGERFDRFQQAHVLAPLGIDGGYNPAALAHPERLATLYHHLPSGWAAETDTQPVKSRSTATLAAYTPGTNGTLFSPQGGLRISMRGLTRLARFMLGHGTLDGTRLLSPHSIDLMLTPTWQYDGHNGACPYPIASYGLSMIRLTGQRDSSGRETRPYKGYSGDLAGHLGDAYGLKSGFWYDPATGDGFLFAADGFPDDGQERPGAYSSFTHVEEELFTALADAGQ
;
A
#
# COMPACT_ATOMS: atom_id res chain seq x y z
N MET A 1 8.91 55.76 -16.51
CA MET A 1 9.85 55.21 -17.51
C MET A 1 11.14 54.82 -16.80
N GLN A 2 11.69 53.65 -17.15
CA GLN A 2 13.01 53.10 -16.78
C GLN A 2 13.33 52.96 -15.29
N THR A 3 13.17 51.74 -14.74
CA THR A 3 14.15 51.06 -13.83
C THR A 3 13.59 49.72 -13.33
N THR A 4 13.46 48.72 -14.20
CA THR A 4 13.18 47.33 -13.80
C THR A 4 13.84 46.33 -14.75
N ARG A 5 15.17 46.28 -14.78
CA ARG A 5 15.91 45.18 -15.43
C ARG A 5 17.19 44.70 -14.72
N ARG A 6 17.49 45.16 -13.50
CA ARG A 6 18.70 44.70 -12.74
C ARG A 6 18.45 43.99 -11.40
N ALA A 7 17.22 43.97 -10.86
CA ALA A 7 16.93 43.29 -9.59
C ALA A 7 16.51 41.80 -9.74
N VAL A 8 16.17 41.34 -10.95
CA VAL A 8 15.70 39.96 -11.18
C VAL A 8 16.86 38.97 -11.44
N LEU A 9 18.05 39.46 -11.79
CA LEU A 9 19.21 38.62 -12.10
C LEU A 9 20.09 38.26 -10.89
N LEU A 10 19.90 38.87 -9.71
CA LEU A 10 20.65 38.52 -8.49
C LEU A 10 19.88 37.58 -7.55
N GLY A 11 18.56 37.44 -7.71
CA GLY A 11 17.74 36.47 -6.95
C GLY A 11 17.77 35.04 -7.52
N SER A 12 18.24 34.85 -8.76
CA SER A 12 18.27 33.55 -9.45
C SER A 12 19.58 32.77 -9.24
N VAL A 13 20.62 33.41 -8.71
CA VAL A 13 21.92 32.76 -8.40
C VAL A 13 21.96 32.21 -6.96
N ALA A 14 21.12 32.70 -6.04
CA ALA A 14 21.04 32.16 -4.68
C ALA A 14 20.09 30.95 -4.55
N ALA A 15 19.17 30.74 -5.50
CA ALA A 15 18.24 29.61 -5.50
C ALA A 15 18.75 28.36 -6.28
N THR A 16 19.91 28.46 -6.94
CA THR A 16 20.53 27.38 -7.71
C THR A 16 21.63 26.62 -6.94
N LEU A 17 21.85 26.94 -5.66
CA LEU A 17 22.80 26.26 -4.77
C LEU A 17 22.17 25.30 -3.74
N SER A 18 20.87 25.01 -3.86
CA SER A 18 20.16 24.12 -2.93
C SER A 18 19.40 22.99 -3.65
N MET A 19 20.05 22.31 -4.59
CA MET A 19 19.68 20.92 -4.87
C MET A 19 20.23 20.05 -3.72
N PRO A 20 19.44 19.15 -3.10
CA PRO A 20 19.99 18.20 -2.16
C PRO A 20 20.92 17.28 -2.96
N MET A 21 22.23 17.52 -2.86
CA MET A 21 23.23 16.52 -3.21
C MET A 21 22.83 15.23 -2.51
N ARG A 22 22.71 14.13 -3.26
CA ARG A 22 22.67 12.80 -2.66
C ARG A 22 23.96 12.70 -1.85
N ALA A 23 23.85 12.74 -0.52
CA ALA A 23 25.01 12.64 0.35
C ALA A 23 25.80 11.39 -0.10
N PRO A 24 27.13 11.48 -0.25
CA PRO A 24 27.94 10.29 -0.46
C PRO A 24 27.55 9.28 0.61
N ARG A 25 27.52 7.98 0.25
CA ARG A 25 27.32 6.88 1.20
C ARG A 25 28.24 7.17 2.38
N SER A 26 27.67 7.67 3.48
CA SER A 26 28.48 8.23 4.54
C SER A 26 29.39 7.11 4.99
N ALA A 27 30.70 7.38 5.03
CA ALA A 27 31.59 6.54 5.80
C ALA A 27 30.92 6.34 7.17
N PRO A 28 30.96 5.14 7.78
CA PRO A 28 30.34 4.90 9.07
C PRO A 28 30.70 6.05 10.01
N SER A 29 29.71 6.87 10.35
CA SER A 29 29.93 8.08 11.12
C SER A 29 29.86 7.69 12.58
N LEU A 30 30.99 7.80 13.26
CA LEU A 30 31.05 7.52 14.69
C LEU A 30 30.54 8.77 15.43
N HIS A 31 29.39 8.62 16.08
CA HIS A 31 28.81 9.65 16.95
C HIS A 31 28.99 9.22 18.40
N ARG A 32 29.58 10.09 19.23
CA ARG A 32 29.67 9.86 20.68
C ARG A 32 28.44 10.46 21.34
N LEU A 33 27.65 9.62 21.99
CA LEU A 33 26.48 10.02 22.76
C LEU A 33 26.72 9.75 24.24
N SER A 34 26.30 10.68 25.09
CA SER A 34 26.21 10.45 26.53
C SER A 34 25.04 9.51 26.83
N GLY A 35 25.23 8.52 27.69
CA GLY A 35 24.17 7.61 28.15
C GLY A 35 24.11 6.25 27.45
N LEU A 36 24.99 5.97 26.48
CA LEU A 36 25.25 4.60 26.00
C LEU A 36 26.33 3.93 26.85
N ASP A 37 26.07 2.71 27.30
CA ASP A 37 27.06 1.91 28.05
C ASP A 37 28.04 1.20 27.11
N GLN A 38 27.58 0.83 25.91
CA GLN A 38 28.37 0.16 24.88
C GLN A 38 28.11 0.73 23.48
N PRO A 39 29.01 0.51 22.51
CA PRO A 39 28.78 0.92 21.12
C PRO A 39 27.51 0.29 20.54
N VAL A 40 26.78 1.04 19.71
CA VAL A 40 25.60 0.58 18.99
C VAL A 40 25.78 0.81 17.49
N GLU A 41 25.45 -0.18 16.67
CA GLU A 41 25.42 -0.07 15.21
C GLU A 41 23.98 0.18 14.74
N ILE A 42 23.78 1.22 13.92
CA ILE A 42 22.49 1.55 13.30
C ILE A 42 22.62 1.38 11.79
N LEU A 43 21.83 0.47 11.23
CA LEU A 43 21.75 0.22 9.80
C LEU A 43 20.39 0.66 9.28
N GLU A 44 20.33 1.76 8.54
CA GLU A 44 19.10 2.17 7.87
C GLU A 44 18.92 1.44 6.55
N ASP A 45 17.76 0.80 6.40
CA ASP A 45 17.40 0.16 5.15
C ASP A 45 16.89 1.18 4.12
N ARG A 46 16.64 0.69 2.89
CA ARG A 46 16.14 1.52 1.78
C ARG A 46 14.80 2.23 2.05
N TRP A 47 14.10 1.86 3.11
CA TRP A 47 12.82 2.43 3.49
C TRP A 47 12.93 3.42 4.66
N GLY A 48 14.15 3.68 5.14
CA GLY A 48 14.40 4.45 6.35
C GLY A 48 14.06 3.70 7.63
N ILE A 49 13.97 2.36 7.60
CA ILE A 49 13.81 1.56 8.81
C ILE A 49 15.18 1.35 9.42
N ALA A 50 15.36 1.80 10.66
CA ALA A 50 16.57 1.58 11.41
C ALA A 50 16.62 0.15 11.98
N HIS A 51 17.72 -0.55 11.70
CA HIS A 51 18.09 -1.82 12.32
C HIS A 51 19.20 -1.58 13.32
N VAL A 52 18.84 -1.58 14.61
CA VAL A 52 19.70 -1.33 15.76
C VAL A 52 20.33 -2.63 16.23
N ARG A 53 21.65 -2.63 16.40
CA ARG A 53 22.43 -3.71 17.01
C ARG A 53 23.19 -3.17 18.21
N ALA A 54 22.72 -3.52 19.40
CA ALA A 54 23.30 -3.13 20.67
C ALA A 54 23.92 -4.33 21.40
N HIS A 55 24.79 -4.04 22.37
CA HIS A 55 25.38 -5.07 23.23
C HIS A 55 24.55 -5.34 24.50
N THR A 56 23.64 -4.43 24.86
CA THR A 56 22.73 -4.58 26.00
C THR A 56 21.29 -4.23 25.58
N ILE A 57 20.31 -4.78 26.28
CA ILE A 57 18.88 -4.47 26.04
C ILE A 57 18.59 -2.98 26.34
N PRO A 58 19.08 -2.39 27.47
CA PRO A 58 18.91 -0.95 27.71
C PRO A 58 19.49 -0.07 26.58
N ASP A 59 20.68 -0.36 26.05
CA ASP A 59 21.26 0.41 24.93
C ASP A 59 20.39 0.34 23.66
N ALA A 60 19.69 -0.79 23.42
CA ALA A 60 18.74 -0.91 22.32
C ALA A 60 17.54 0.04 22.51
N PHE A 61 16.98 0.12 23.72
CA PHE A 61 15.89 1.05 24.05
C PHE A 61 16.33 2.51 24.12
N PHE A 62 17.56 2.80 24.57
CA PHE A 62 18.17 4.11 24.42
C PHE A 62 18.18 4.55 22.95
N THR A 63 18.64 3.65 22.09
CA THR A 63 18.73 3.94 20.65
C THR A 63 17.35 4.10 20.02
N ASP A 64 16.34 3.34 20.47
CA ASP A 64 14.94 3.53 20.08
C ASP A 64 14.47 4.97 20.39
N GLY A 65 14.62 5.41 21.65
CA GLY A 65 14.25 6.78 22.05
C GLY A 65 15.00 7.87 21.26
N TYR A 66 16.31 7.68 21.06
CA TYR A 66 17.14 8.58 20.27
C TYR A 66 16.67 8.68 18.80
N LEU A 67 16.36 7.55 18.15
CA LEU A 67 15.93 7.52 16.76
C LEU A 67 14.54 8.13 16.58
N VAL A 68 13.59 7.86 17.47
CA VAL A 68 12.27 8.50 17.42
C VAL A 68 12.42 10.02 17.59
N ALA A 69 13.25 10.48 18.53
CA ALA A 69 13.52 11.91 18.70
C ALA A 69 14.21 12.52 17.47
N ARG A 70 15.13 11.80 16.82
CA ARG A 70 15.79 12.26 15.59
C ARG A 70 14.79 12.44 14.45
N ASP A 71 13.86 11.50 14.30
CA ASP A 71 12.96 11.46 13.15
C ASP A 71 11.67 12.28 13.37
N ARG A 72 11.25 12.49 14.62
CA ARG A 72 9.90 12.95 14.99
C ARG A 72 9.88 13.96 16.14
N LEU A 73 10.95 14.74 16.32
CA LEU A 73 11.11 15.62 17.49
C LEU A 73 9.91 16.55 17.74
N TRP A 74 9.36 17.18 16.69
CA TRP A 74 8.20 18.05 16.82
C TRP A 74 6.92 17.29 17.23
N GLU A 75 6.68 16.11 16.66
CA GLU A 75 5.54 15.25 17.02
C GLU A 75 5.64 14.83 18.50
N LEU A 76 6.85 14.44 18.94
CA LEU A 76 7.15 14.09 20.33
C LEU A 76 6.91 15.26 21.29
N ASP A 77 7.51 16.42 21.02
CA ASP A 77 7.39 17.60 21.89
C ASP A 77 5.96 18.11 21.97
N PHE A 78 5.27 18.22 20.83
CA PHE A 78 3.88 18.66 20.79
C PHE A 78 2.95 17.71 21.55
N GLY A 79 3.12 16.40 21.37
CA GLY A 79 2.36 15.38 22.10
C GLY A 79 2.61 15.43 23.61
N HIS A 80 3.87 15.52 24.02
CA HIS A 80 4.28 15.59 25.42
C HIS A 80 3.77 16.86 26.10
N ARG A 81 3.91 18.03 25.45
CA ARG A 81 3.32 19.30 25.91
C ARG A 81 1.81 19.20 26.06
N ARG A 82 1.11 18.61 25.08
CA ARG A 82 -0.34 18.41 25.19
C ARG A 82 -0.69 17.61 26.43
N SER A 83 -0.06 16.45 26.60
CA SER A 83 -0.32 15.55 27.72
C SER A 83 0.01 16.15 29.09
N LEU A 84 1.04 16.99 29.18
CA LEU A 84 1.38 17.73 30.41
C LEU A 84 0.56 19.01 30.61
N GLY A 85 -0.27 19.39 29.62
CA GLY A 85 -1.04 20.62 29.61
C GLY A 85 -0.19 21.88 29.47
N ARG A 86 0.68 21.94 28.45
CA ARG A 86 1.64 23.04 28.23
C ARG A 86 1.52 23.68 26.85
N LEU A 87 0.36 23.58 26.19
CA LEU A 87 0.15 24.17 24.87
C LEU A 87 -0.13 25.66 24.91
N ALA A 88 -0.69 26.22 25.99
CA ALA A 88 -0.92 27.65 26.16
C ALA A 88 0.40 28.45 26.16
N GLU A 89 1.50 27.82 26.58
CA GLU A 89 2.86 28.36 26.51
C GLU A 89 3.28 28.67 25.06
N LEU A 90 2.76 27.91 24.08
CA LEU A 90 3.09 28.04 22.66
C LEU A 90 2.02 28.81 21.87
N PHE A 91 0.75 28.60 22.21
CA PHE A 91 -0.37 29.04 21.38
C PHE A 91 -1.28 30.07 22.07
N GLY A 92 -0.98 30.46 23.31
CA GLY A 92 -1.67 31.52 24.03
C GLY A 92 -2.99 31.08 24.68
N ALA A 93 -3.77 32.08 25.11
CA ALA A 93 -4.90 31.92 26.01
C ALA A 93 -5.99 30.92 25.54
N ALA A 94 -6.16 30.72 24.23
CA ALA A 94 -7.15 29.79 23.68
C ALA A 94 -6.90 28.33 24.09
N PHE A 95 -5.67 27.98 24.49
CA PHE A 95 -5.28 26.63 24.88
C PHE A 95 -5.34 26.40 26.39
N VAL A 96 -5.61 27.42 27.20
CA VAL A 96 -5.75 27.30 28.66
C VAL A 96 -6.77 26.22 29.05
N PRO A 97 -7.97 26.12 28.43
CA PRO A 97 -8.90 25.03 28.76
C PRO A 97 -8.34 23.64 28.47
N SER A 98 -7.60 23.47 27.37
CA SER A 98 -6.93 22.19 27.04
C SER A 98 -5.87 21.85 28.09
N ASP A 99 -5.09 22.84 28.48
CA ASP A 99 -4.01 22.67 29.45
C ASP A 99 -4.54 22.37 30.86
N THR A 100 -5.61 23.06 31.29
CA THR A 100 -6.32 22.74 32.54
C THR A 100 -6.87 21.32 32.50
N ALA A 101 -7.49 20.92 31.39
CA ALA A 101 -8.07 19.59 31.26
C ALA A 101 -7.03 18.46 31.28
N ASN A 102 -5.87 18.63 30.63
CA ASN A 102 -4.80 17.63 30.65
C ASN A 102 -4.16 17.53 32.04
N ARG A 103 -3.90 18.67 32.72
CA ARG A 103 -3.42 18.66 34.11
C ARG A 103 -4.40 18.00 35.08
N LEU A 104 -5.71 18.21 34.89
CA LEU A 104 -6.76 17.63 35.73
C LEU A 104 -6.68 16.10 35.77
N VAL A 105 -6.28 15.45 34.67
CA VAL A 105 -6.27 14.00 34.51
C VAL A 105 -4.87 13.37 34.58
N LEU A 106 -3.85 14.11 34.99
CA LEU A 106 -2.55 13.52 35.31
C LEU A 106 -2.69 12.59 36.51
N PHE A 107 -1.99 11.46 36.48
CA PHE A 107 -1.98 10.53 37.61
C PHE A 107 -1.36 11.21 38.85
N ARG A 108 -2.08 11.16 39.96
CA ARG A 108 -1.73 11.85 41.22
C ARG A 108 -1.19 10.93 42.31
N GLY A 109 -1.10 9.62 42.06
CA GLY A 109 -0.47 8.69 42.98
C GLY A 109 1.06 8.78 42.97
N ASN A 110 1.72 7.90 43.71
CA ASN A 110 3.17 7.85 43.81
C ASN A 110 3.77 7.23 42.53
N ALA A 111 4.27 8.06 41.61
CA ALA A 111 4.80 7.62 40.33
C ALA A 111 6.07 6.77 40.48
N GLU A 112 6.91 7.04 41.46
CA GLU A 112 8.11 6.26 41.76
C GLU A 112 7.74 4.84 42.22
N GLN A 113 6.70 4.70 43.03
CA GLN A 113 6.19 3.40 43.47
C GLN A 113 5.60 2.60 42.30
N GLU A 114 4.87 3.26 41.39
CA GLU A 114 4.36 2.64 40.16
C GLU A 114 5.50 2.13 39.26
N LEU A 115 6.59 2.91 39.12
CA LEU A 115 7.78 2.48 38.37
C LEU A 115 8.47 1.30 39.07
N ALA A 116 8.60 1.35 40.39
CA ALA A 116 9.22 0.27 41.17
C ALA A 116 8.43 -1.05 41.12
N ALA A 117 7.12 -0.99 40.84
CA ALA A 117 6.23 -2.14 40.78
C ALA A 117 6.36 -2.97 39.48
N VAL A 118 6.92 -2.41 38.40
CA VAL A 118 7.18 -3.18 37.17
C VAL A 118 8.54 -3.90 37.24
N PRO A 119 8.79 -4.97 36.47
CA PRO A 119 10.04 -5.73 36.53
C PRO A 119 11.30 -4.86 36.33
N PRO A 120 12.44 -5.14 37.02
CA PRO A 120 13.64 -4.29 36.98
C PRO A 120 14.15 -3.96 35.56
N LEU A 121 14.20 -4.97 34.67
CA LEU A 121 14.64 -4.75 33.28
C LEU A 121 13.69 -3.81 32.51
N VAL A 122 12.39 -3.83 32.80
CA VAL A 122 11.42 -2.89 32.20
C VAL A 122 11.71 -1.46 32.67
N GLN A 123 12.07 -1.27 33.94
CA GLN A 123 12.46 0.02 34.48
C GLN A 123 13.73 0.56 33.81
N GLU A 124 14.74 -0.30 33.65
CA GLU A 124 16.00 0.05 32.97
C GLU A 124 15.75 0.47 31.51
N CYS A 125 14.95 -0.30 30.77
CA CYS A 125 14.59 0.03 29.39
C CYS A 125 13.81 1.35 29.28
N ALA A 126 12.87 1.61 30.20
CA ALA A 126 12.11 2.85 30.22
C ALA A 126 13.00 4.08 30.48
N ARG A 127 13.94 3.96 31.43
CA ARG A 127 14.94 5.01 31.70
C ARG A 127 15.86 5.23 30.50
N ALA A 128 16.32 4.14 29.88
CA ALA A 128 17.18 4.21 28.70
C ALA A 128 16.48 4.90 27.53
N TYR A 129 15.22 4.54 27.23
CA TYR A 129 14.42 5.19 26.18
C TYR A 129 14.31 6.71 26.38
N VAL A 130 13.98 7.15 27.60
CA VAL A 130 13.90 8.58 27.93
C VAL A 130 15.27 9.26 27.85
N ALA A 131 16.33 8.59 28.30
CA ALA A 131 17.70 9.10 28.16
C ALA A 131 18.10 9.29 26.69
N GLY A 132 17.68 8.38 25.79
CA GLY A 132 17.89 8.50 24.35
C GLY A 132 17.19 9.70 23.73
N ILE A 133 15.93 9.95 24.09
CA ILE A 133 15.18 11.16 23.68
C ILE A 133 15.94 12.42 24.14
N ASN A 134 16.32 12.46 25.42
CA ASN A 134 17.01 13.60 26.00
C ASN A 134 18.40 13.81 25.40
N ALA A 135 19.11 12.74 25.01
CA ALA A 135 20.39 12.85 24.32
C ALA A 135 20.22 13.57 22.97
N ARG A 136 19.18 13.23 22.20
CA ARG A 136 18.88 13.94 20.94
C ARG A 136 18.49 15.40 21.18
N ILE A 137 17.71 15.68 22.22
CA ILE A 137 17.36 17.07 22.59
C ILE A 137 18.62 17.88 22.95
N ALA A 138 19.56 17.28 23.69
CA ALA A 138 20.83 17.91 24.05
C ALA A 138 21.66 18.26 22.80
N GLU A 139 21.71 17.39 21.79
CA GLU A 139 22.36 17.70 20.51
C GLU A 139 21.71 18.91 19.83
N THR A 140 20.38 18.99 19.80
CA THR A 140 19.68 20.15 19.20
C THR A 140 19.87 21.44 19.99
N THR A 141 20.21 21.34 21.28
CA THR A 141 20.57 22.51 22.10
C THR A 141 22.00 22.97 21.79
N ALA A 142 22.92 22.03 21.58
CA ALA A 142 24.30 22.33 21.21
C ALA A 142 24.42 22.84 19.76
N ASP A 143 23.59 22.31 18.85
CA ASP A 143 23.48 22.74 17.46
C ASP A 143 22.00 22.96 17.07
N PRO A 144 21.50 24.20 17.21
CA PRO A 144 20.14 24.55 16.83
C PRO A 144 19.79 24.32 15.36
N ALA A 145 20.77 24.12 14.46
CA ALA A 145 20.49 23.78 13.06
C ALA A 145 19.86 22.39 12.89
N LEU A 146 19.94 21.54 13.93
CA LEU A 146 19.30 20.22 13.98
C LEU A 146 17.82 20.27 14.37
N LEU A 147 17.29 21.44 14.76
CA LEU A 147 15.87 21.61 15.11
C LEU A 147 14.98 21.59 13.87
N PRO A 148 13.83 20.89 13.91
CA PRO A 148 12.80 21.03 12.90
C PRO A 148 12.30 22.49 12.76
N PRO A 149 11.89 22.94 11.55
CA PRO A 149 11.48 24.31 11.30
C PRO A 149 10.36 24.84 12.21
N GLU A 150 9.51 23.96 12.73
CA GLU A 150 8.41 24.29 13.63
C GLU A 150 8.89 25.00 14.90
N PHE A 151 10.02 24.57 15.48
CA PHE A 151 10.58 25.16 16.70
C PHE A 151 10.99 26.62 16.50
N ALA A 152 11.58 26.95 15.34
CA ALA A 152 11.90 28.33 14.97
C ALA A 152 10.63 29.17 14.75
N LEU A 153 9.61 28.60 14.11
CA LEU A 153 8.33 29.29 13.85
C LEU A 153 7.58 29.67 15.13
N PHE A 154 7.60 28.80 16.14
CA PHE A 154 6.95 29.06 17.42
C PHE A 154 7.88 29.69 18.46
N ALA A 155 9.15 29.95 18.10
CA ALA A 155 10.18 30.47 18.99
C ALA A 155 10.26 29.67 20.30
N CYS A 156 10.35 28.34 20.19
CA CYS A 156 10.38 27.42 21.32
C CYS A 156 11.47 26.36 21.15
N THR A 157 11.80 25.69 22.26
CA THR A 157 12.74 24.56 22.30
C THR A 157 12.03 23.29 22.79
N PRO A 158 12.53 22.09 22.46
CA PRO A 158 11.95 20.84 22.96
C PRO A 158 12.00 20.74 24.50
N LEU A 159 10.99 20.13 25.10
CA LEU A 159 10.97 19.80 26.53
C LEU A 159 11.86 18.60 26.83
N ALA A 160 12.63 18.67 27.92
CA ALA A 160 13.27 17.49 28.49
C ALA A 160 12.21 16.53 29.04
N TRP A 161 12.46 15.23 28.88
CA TRP A 161 11.57 14.15 29.34
C TRP A 161 12.01 13.62 30.70
N ASP A 162 11.05 13.41 31.60
CA ASP A 162 11.22 12.64 32.84
C ASP A 162 10.68 11.22 32.63
N VAL A 163 11.35 10.20 33.14
CA VAL A 163 10.86 8.81 33.07
C VAL A 163 9.51 8.65 33.79
N LEU A 164 9.27 9.46 34.81
CA LEU A 164 7.99 9.46 35.53
C LEU A 164 6.85 10.00 34.67
N ASP A 165 7.12 10.71 33.57
CA ASP A 165 6.07 11.14 32.65
C ASP A 165 5.40 9.96 31.93
N LEU A 166 6.11 8.83 31.75
CA LEU A 166 5.54 7.57 31.26
C LEU A 166 4.50 6.94 32.22
N ILE A 167 4.41 7.47 33.44
CA ILE A 167 3.47 7.03 34.48
C ILE A 167 2.43 8.12 34.76
N ARG A 168 2.85 9.39 34.81
CA ARG A 168 1.95 10.53 35.06
C ARG A 168 0.94 10.71 33.93
N ILE A 169 1.36 10.51 32.69
CA ILE A 169 0.54 10.67 31.50
C ILE A 169 -0.22 9.37 31.25
N ARG A 170 -1.53 9.36 31.55
CA ARG A 170 -2.39 8.17 31.38
C ARG A 170 -3.65 8.39 30.57
N ALA A 171 -3.97 9.63 30.19
CA ALA A 171 -5.21 9.95 29.50
C ALA A 171 -5.29 9.28 28.12
N GLU A 172 -6.14 8.25 27.99
CA GLU A 172 -6.41 7.57 26.71
C GLU A 172 -7.76 7.97 26.09
N VAL A 173 -8.73 8.38 26.91
CA VAL A 173 -10.07 8.86 26.50
C VAL A 173 -10.79 7.86 25.56
N THR A 174 -11.07 6.67 26.09
CA THR A 174 -11.46 5.45 25.35
C THR A 174 -12.90 4.98 25.61
N GLY A 175 -13.63 5.60 26.54
CA GLY A 175 -14.98 5.19 26.95
C GLY A 175 -16.12 5.80 26.12
N ASN A 176 -17.36 5.67 26.63
CA ASN A 176 -18.58 6.06 25.92
C ASN A 176 -19.27 7.32 26.48
N THR A 177 -18.61 8.12 27.32
CA THR A 177 -19.17 9.32 28.00
C THR A 177 -20.00 10.28 27.14
N ARG A 178 -19.70 10.48 25.85
CA ARG A 178 -20.57 11.25 24.94
C ARG A 178 -21.89 10.54 24.62
N ALA A 179 -21.85 9.22 24.47
CA ALA A 179 -23.03 8.40 24.32
C ALA A 179 -23.87 8.38 25.61
N GLU A 180 -23.25 8.37 26.78
CA GLU A 180 -23.94 8.52 28.06
C GLU A 180 -24.78 9.82 28.10
N ILE A 181 -24.16 10.97 27.82
CA ILE A 181 -24.85 12.28 27.78
C ILE A 181 -25.96 12.27 26.72
N ARG A 182 -25.69 11.77 25.51
CA ARG A 182 -26.68 11.67 24.44
C ARG A 182 -27.87 10.81 24.87
N ARG A 183 -27.65 9.66 25.50
CA ARG A 183 -28.70 8.73 25.98
C ARG A 183 -29.54 9.36 27.08
N ALA A 184 -28.93 10.05 28.05
CA ALA A 184 -29.67 10.80 29.06
C ALA A 184 -30.55 11.89 28.43
N ARG A 185 -30.01 12.67 27.48
CA ARG A 185 -30.76 13.71 26.75
C ARG A 185 -31.87 13.13 25.86
N LEU A 186 -31.69 11.94 25.30
CA LEU A 186 -32.75 11.22 24.59
C LEU A 186 -33.84 10.73 25.56
N ALA A 187 -33.46 10.24 26.74
CA ALA A 187 -34.41 9.82 27.78
C ALA A 187 -35.29 11.00 28.25
N ALA A 188 -34.70 12.17 28.49
CA ALA A 188 -35.41 13.41 28.82
C ALA A 188 -36.48 13.80 27.77
N ARG A 189 -36.24 13.46 26.49
CA ARG A 189 -37.17 13.71 25.38
C ARG A 189 -38.13 12.55 25.10
N GLY A 190 -38.17 11.51 25.93
CA GLY A 190 -38.96 10.30 25.70
C GLY A 190 -38.53 9.52 24.45
N ALA A 191 -37.29 9.71 24.00
CA ALA A 191 -36.78 9.25 22.71
C ALA A 191 -35.63 8.23 22.84
N LEU A 192 -35.43 7.65 24.02
CA LEU A 192 -34.32 6.73 24.30
C LEU A 192 -34.24 5.54 23.33
N ALA A 193 -35.39 5.04 22.87
CA ALA A 193 -35.46 3.93 21.90
C ALA A 193 -34.81 4.24 20.54
N TYR A 194 -34.59 5.52 20.20
CA TYR A 194 -33.87 5.88 18.97
C TYR A 194 -32.36 5.64 19.05
N ASP A 195 -31.75 5.55 20.24
CA ASP A 195 -30.31 5.27 20.36
C ASP A 195 -29.98 3.87 19.81
N THR A 196 -30.82 2.87 20.06
CA THR A 196 -30.59 1.49 19.59
C THR A 196 -30.71 1.32 18.07
N ILE A 197 -31.33 2.30 17.38
CA ILE A 197 -31.35 2.38 15.91
C ILE A 197 -30.00 2.87 15.37
N MET A 198 -29.36 3.77 16.09
CA MET A 198 -28.10 4.42 15.71
C MET A 198 -26.89 3.56 16.12
N THR A 199 -26.94 3.02 17.33
CA THR A 199 -25.92 2.18 17.96
C THR A 199 -26.61 0.98 18.61
N PRO A 200 -26.88 -0.09 17.84
CA PRO A 200 -27.40 -1.33 18.39
C PRO A 200 -26.48 -1.88 19.48
N LEU A 201 -27.08 -2.40 20.56
CA LEU A 201 -26.34 -2.97 21.69
C LEU A 201 -26.14 -4.48 21.51
N GLU A 202 -24.92 -4.95 21.73
CA GLU A 202 -24.53 -6.37 21.68
C GLU A 202 -23.68 -6.72 22.92
N PRO A 203 -23.99 -7.78 23.70
CA PRO A 203 -25.25 -8.52 23.69
C PRO A 203 -26.46 -7.60 23.88
N ALA A 204 -27.63 -8.08 23.49
CA ALA A 204 -28.85 -7.29 23.59
C ALA A 204 -29.10 -6.88 25.05
N HIS A 205 -29.11 -5.57 25.30
CA HIS A 205 -29.32 -5.00 26.63
C HIS A 205 -30.37 -3.89 26.58
N ALA A 206 -31.19 -3.80 27.62
CA ALA A 206 -32.24 -2.80 27.71
C ALA A 206 -31.70 -1.52 28.35
N LEU A 207 -31.73 -0.41 27.62
CA LEU A 207 -31.38 0.91 28.16
C LEU A 207 -32.34 1.30 29.29
N ARG A 208 -31.79 1.69 30.45
CA ARG A 208 -32.54 2.14 31.62
C ARG A 208 -31.91 3.40 32.19
N VAL A 209 -32.75 4.29 32.73
CA VAL A 209 -32.27 5.46 33.48
C VAL A 209 -31.83 4.98 34.86
N PRO A 210 -30.59 5.24 35.30
CA PRO A 210 -30.15 4.92 36.66
C PRO A 210 -31.05 5.58 37.71
N ASP A 211 -31.45 4.83 38.75
CA ASP A 211 -32.27 5.38 39.84
C ASP A 211 -31.59 6.61 40.46
N GLY A 212 -32.35 7.71 40.55
CA GLY A 212 -31.86 8.98 41.10
C GLY A 212 -31.20 9.90 40.07
N LEU A 213 -31.04 9.49 38.80
CA LEU A 213 -30.58 10.38 37.75
C LEU A 213 -31.74 11.29 37.27
N ASN A 214 -31.57 12.60 37.42
CA ASN A 214 -32.44 13.57 36.77
C ASN A 214 -31.95 13.84 35.32
N VAL A 215 -32.57 13.15 34.35
CA VAL A 215 -32.19 13.25 32.93
C VAL A 215 -32.46 14.62 32.32
N ASP A 216 -33.45 15.37 32.83
CA ASP A 216 -33.79 16.71 32.31
C ASP A 216 -32.72 17.75 32.65
N ALA A 217 -31.93 17.51 33.69
CA ALA A 217 -30.81 18.36 34.08
C ALA A 217 -29.52 18.08 33.28
N ILE A 218 -29.46 16.99 32.51
CA ILE A 218 -28.24 16.58 31.80
C ILE A 218 -28.06 17.37 30.51
N THR A 219 -26.88 17.95 30.32
CA THR A 219 -26.54 18.75 29.12
C THR A 219 -25.12 18.42 28.62
N GLU A 220 -24.76 18.90 27.42
CA GLU A 220 -23.37 18.79 26.93
C GLU A 220 -22.35 19.47 27.84
N ALA A 221 -22.77 20.46 28.65
CA ALA A 221 -21.88 21.14 29.58
C ALA A 221 -21.34 20.20 30.68
N ASP A 222 -22.01 19.07 30.92
CA ASP A 222 -21.57 18.06 31.89
C ASP A 222 -20.31 17.32 31.47
N LEU A 223 -20.01 17.28 30.17
CA LEU A 223 -18.69 16.82 29.72
C LEU A 223 -17.57 17.75 30.20
N GLY A 224 -17.86 19.04 30.36
CA GLY A 224 -16.93 20.04 30.87
C GLY A 224 -15.51 19.93 30.28
N LEU A 225 -14.50 19.91 31.15
CA LEU A 225 -13.10 19.74 30.78
C LEU A 225 -12.80 18.38 30.11
N PHE A 226 -13.58 17.33 30.42
CA PHE A 226 -13.45 16.05 29.70
C PHE A 226 -13.87 16.18 28.23
N GLY A 227 -14.90 16.99 27.97
CA GLY A 227 -15.32 17.37 26.62
C GLY A 227 -14.23 18.11 25.86
N VAL A 228 -13.40 18.90 26.55
CA VAL A 228 -12.23 19.58 25.97
C VAL A 228 -11.13 18.59 25.60
N LEU A 229 -10.84 17.58 26.43
CA LEU A 229 -9.89 16.51 26.10
C LEU A 229 -10.29 15.75 24.82
N GLN A 230 -11.59 15.58 24.63
CA GLN A 230 -12.19 14.84 23.52
C GLN A 230 -12.39 15.67 22.23
N ALA A 231 -12.23 16.98 22.31
CA ALA A 231 -12.46 17.89 21.20
C ALA A 231 -11.20 18.11 20.35
N PRO A 232 -11.34 18.48 19.06
CA PRO A 232 -10.22 18.98 18.29
C PRO A 232 -9.60 20.20 18.97
N LEU A 233 -8.27 20.31 18.91
CA LEU A 233 -7.58 21.50 19.42
C LEU A 233 -8.06 22.75 18.66
N PRO A 234 -8.10 23.94 19.30
CA PRO A 234 -8.60 25.20 18.73
C PRO A 234 -7.62 25.82 17.72
N LEU A 235 -7.15 25.03 16.76
CA LEU A 235 -6.26 25.39 15.67
C LEU A 235 -7.09 25.95 14.50
N GLN A 236 -7.83 27.04 14.72
CA GLN A 236 -8.58 27.69 13.65
C GLN A 236 -7.62 28.15 12.54
N GLY A 237 -7.96 27.79 11.30
CA GLY A 237 -7.11 28.02 10.14
C GLY A 237 -6.21 26.85 9.80
N LEU A 238 -5.91 25.90 10.71
CA LEU A 238 -4.91 24.83 10.49
C LEU A 238 -5.41 23.49 9.97
N HIS A 239 -6.70 23.18 10.04
CA HIS A 239 -7.30 22.08 9.27
C HIS A 239 -8.80 22.33 9.06
N ALA A 240 -9.30 22.17 7.84
CA ALA A 240 -10.73 22.19 7.55
C ALA A 240 -11.40 20.97 8.20
N ALA A 241 -12.43 21.25 9.00
CA ALA A 241 -13.15 20.30 9.83
C ALA A 241 -13.79 19.15 9.02
N VAL A 242 -13.27 17.94 9.20
CA VAL A 242 -14.11 16.73 9.30
C VAL A 242 -14.21 16.44 10.80
N SER A 243 -15.42 16.28 11.34
CA SER A 243 -15.62 16.10 12.78
C SER A 243 -14.89 14.86 13.30
N ASP A 244 -14.27 14.96 14.48
CA ASP A 244 -13.59 13.85 15.18
C ASP A 244 -14.49 12.63 15.39
N GLU A 245 -15.80 12.81 15.40
CA GLU A 245 -16.78 11.73 15.48
C GLU A 245 -16.86 10.92 14.18
N THR A 246 -16.85 11.60 13.02
CA THR A 246 -16.75 10.94 11.70
C THR A 246 -15.40 10.21 11.56
N ARG A 247 -14.35 10.80 12.14
CA ARG A 247 -13.00 10.26 12.19
C ARG A 247 -12.92 8.97 13.03
N ARG A 248 -13.34 9.01 14.30
CA ARG A 248 -13.41 7.84 15.20
C ARG A 248 -14.35 6.75 14.69
N ARG A 249 -15.42 7.11 13.97
CA ARG A 249 -16.31 6.11 13.32
C ARG A 249 -15.60 5.37 12.18
N ASN A 250 -14.61 5.98 11.54
CA ASN A 250 -13.87 5.43 10.42
C ASN A 250 -12.64 4.57 10.82
N GLU A 251 -12.20 4.65 12.06
CA GLU A 251 -11.12 3.82 12.60
C GLU A 251 -11.58 2.38 12.89
N GLY A 252 -10.68 1.43 12.69
CA GLY A 252 -10.89 -0.01 12.92
C GLY A 252 -9.58 -0.77 12.82
N SER A 253 -9.61 -2.08 12.89
CA SER A 253 -8.45 -2.94 12.65
C SER A 253 -8.92 -4.34 12.28
N ASN A 254 -8.08 -5.11 11.58
CA ASN A 254 -8.24 -6.56 11.45
C ASN A 254 -7.01 -7.27 12.02
N ALA A 255 -7.22 -8.44 12.60
CA ALA A 255 -6.14 -9.39 12.88
C ALA A 255 -6.66 -10.83 12.78
N TRP A 256 -5.80 -11.76 12.40
CA TRP A 256 -6.09 -13.19 12.49
C TRP A 256 -4.84 -14.02 12.71
N ILE A 257 -5.03 -15.18 13.33
CA ILE A 257 -4.02 -16.18 13.62
C ILE A 257 -4.51 -17.53 13.14
N ILE A 258 -3.62 -18.31 12.52
CA ILE A 258 -3.91 -19.62 11.92
C ILE A 258 -2.95 -20.64 12.51
N ALA A 259 -3.48 -21.72 13.07
CA ALA A 259 -2.71 -22.78 13.70
C ALA A 259 -1.90 -23.59 12.67
N PRO A 260 -0.77 -24.21 13.05
CA PRO A 260 0.07 -25.04 12.20
C PRO A 260 -0.71 -26.06 11.36
N SER A 261 -1.68 -26.74 11.98
CA SER A 261 -2.52 -27.77 11.35
C SER A 261 -3.35 -27.29 10.17
N ARG A 262 -3.53 -25.97 10.03
CA ARG A 262 -4.28 -25.33 8.94
C ARG A 262 -3.39 -24.52 7.99
N THR A 263 -2.07 -24.67 8.08
CA THR A 263 -1.11 -23.93 7.24
C THR A 263 -0.33 -24.85 6.33
N ALA A 264 0.06 -24.36 5.15
CA ALA A 264 0.87 -25.12 4.21
C ALA A 264 2.29 -25.41 4.71
N THR A 265 2.81 -24.58 5.64
CA THR A 265 4.16 -24.70 6.19
C THR A 265 4.22 -25.53 7.47
N GLY A 266 3.07 -25.88 8.07
CA GLY A 266 3.03 -26.48 9.40
C GLY A 266 3.51 -25.51 10.50
N ARG A 267 3.42 -24.20 10.29
CA ARG A 267 3.82 -23.16 11.26
C ARG A 267 2.72 -22.11 11.39
N PRO A 268 2.53 -21.49 12.57
CA PRO A 268 1.49 -20.50 12.72
C PRO A 268 1.67 -19.32 11.76
N ILE A 269 0.56 -18.73 11.33
CA ILE A 269 0.54 -17.46 10.58
C ILE A 269 -0.24 -16.44 11.42
N LEU A 270 0.38 -15.28 11.68
CA LEU A 270 -0.30 -14.12 12.26
C LEU A 270 -0.32 -12.98 11.25
N ALA A 271 -1.49 -12.38 11.03
CA ALA A 271 -1.64 -11.18 10.21
C ALA A 271 -2.27 -10.07 11.05
N ASN A 272 -1.68 -8.86 11.02
CA ASN A 272 -2.22 -7.70 11.71
C ASN A 272 -2.32 -6.48 10.77
N ASP A 273 -3.46 -5.80 10.80
CA ASP A 273 -3.84 -4.80 9.80
C ASP A 273 -4.62 -3.63 10.48
N PRO A 274 -3.92 -2.71 11.17
CA PRO A 274 -4.57 -1.57 11.82
C PRO A 274 -5.11 -0.56 10.80
N HIS A 275 -6.29 0.01 11.05
CA HIS A 275 -6.94 1.04 10.23
C HIS A 275 -7.09 2.34 11.03
N LEU A 276 -5.97 3.06 11.14
CA LEU A 276 -5.89 4.41 11.71
C LEU A 276 -5.85 5.47 10.60
N ASP A 277 -6.02 6.73 10.98
CA ASP A 277 -5.91 7.87 10.06
C ASP A 277 -4.49 8.09 9.49
N PHE A 278 -4.41 9.01 8.52
CA PHE A 278 -3.45 8.99 7.42
C PHE A 278 -2.51 10.23 7.43
N GLY A 279 -1.92 10.54 8.58
CA GLY A 279 -1.15 11.77 8.80
C GLY A 279 0.25 11.80 8.18
N VAL A 280 0.86 13.00 8.18
CA VAL A 280 2.29 13.21 7.98
C VAL A 280 2.83 13.89 9.24
N PRO A 281 3.65 13.22 10.07
CA PRO A 281 4.10 11.84 9.94
C PRO A 281 2.95 10.83 10.14
N GLY A 282 3.14 9.61 9.62
CA GLY A 282 2.17 8.53 9.83
C GLY A 282 2.20 8.05 11.28
N PRO A 283 1.06 7.64 11.89
CA PRO A 283 0.99 7.23 13.29
C PRO A 283 1.55 5.81 13.58
N ARG A 284 2.69 5.45 12.97
CA ARG A 284 3.61 4.37 13.42
C ARG A 284 5.07 4.70 13.03
N HIS A 285 6.01 4.52 13.96
CA HIS A 285 7.46 4.50 13.72
C HIS A 285 7.92 3.02 13.69
N VAL A 286 8.69 2.63 12.67
CA VAL A 286 9.07 1.21 12.47
C VAL A 286 10.57 1.07 12.72
N VAL A 287 10.93 0.18 13.63
CA VAL A 287 12.32 -0.05 14.06
C VAL A 287 12.54 -1.54 14.32
N HIS A 288 13.79 -1.97 14.20
CA HIS A 288 14.26 -3.30 14.56
C HIS A 288 15.32 -3.17 15.65
N LEU A 289 15.05 -3.73 16.83
CA LEU A 289 15.93 -3.67 18.00
C LEU A 289 16.54 -5.04 18.25
N THR A 290 17.88 -5.11 18.27
CA THR A 290 18.61 -6.35 18.57
C THR A 290 19.65 -6.15 19.66
N ALA A 291 19.70 -7.09 20.60
CA ALA A 291 20.70 -7.23 21.67
C ALA A 291 20.73 -8.70 22.15
N PRO A 292 21.71 -9.15 22.92
CA PRO A 292 21.65 -10.46 23.57
C PRO A 292 20.35 -10.61 24.41
N GLY A 293 19.45 -11.50 23.99
CA GLY A 293 18.15 -11.71 24.62
C GLY A 293 16.99 -10.83 24.08
N LEU A 294 17.21 -10.07 23.01
CA LEU A 294 16.20 -9.25 22.33
C LEU A 294 16.43 -9.27 20.81
N ASP A 295 15.44 -9.68 20.03
CA ASP A 295 15.45 -9.51 18.56
C ASP A 295 14.01 -9.21 18.12
N VAL A 296 13.61 -7.94 18.16
CA VAL A 296 12.21 -7.52 17.96
C VAL A 296 12.09 -6.49 16.84
N ILE A 297 11.13 -6.70 15.95
CA ILE A 297 10.82 -5.78 14.84
C ILE A 297 9.32 -5.52 14.75
N GLY A 298 8.95 -4.26 14.55
CA GLY A 298 7.57 -3.91 14.27
C GLY A 298 7.30 -2.42 14.27
N GLY A 299 6.05 -2.04 14.52
CA GLY A 299 5.64 -0.64 14.60
C GLY A 299 5.36 -0.21 16.04
N GLY A 300 5.99 0.88 16.47
CA GLY A 300 5.69 1.64 17.69
C GLY A 300 4.98 2.96 17.39
N SER A 301 4.61 3.71 18.42
CA SER A 301 4.14 5.10 18.33
C SER A 301 5.20 6.03 18.88
N ALA A 302 5.30 7.25 18.34
CA ALA A 302 6.19 8.26 18.89
C ALA A 302 5.83 8.53 20.37
N GLY A 303 6.81 8.46 21.26
CA GLY A 303 6.63 8.65 22.70
C GLY A 303 6.23 7.40 23.49
N MET A 304 6.05 6.25 22.82
CA MET A 304 5.86 4.96 23.47
C MET A 304 7.12 4.10 23.28
N PRO A 305 7.74 3.56 24.35
CA PRO A 305 8.91 2.70 24.22
C PRO A 305 8.60 1.40 23.47
N GLY A 306 9.44 1.06 22.49
CA GLY A 306 9.45 -0.22 21.80
C GLY A 306 8.32 -0.44 20.78
N ILE A 307 8.03 -1.71 20.53
CA ILE A 307 7.18 -2.20 19.45
C ILE A 307 5.78 -2.55 19.99
N MET A 308 4.73 -1.94 19.43
CA MET A 308 3.34 -2.20 19.85
C MET A 308 2.71 -3.42 19.17
N GLN A 309 3.19 -3.76 17.98
CA GLN A 309 2.72 -4.86 17.13
C GLN A 309 3.89 -5.27 16.23
N GLY A 310 4.16 -6.57 16.13
CA GLY A 310 5.43 -7.06 15.59
C GLY A 310 5.65 -8.55 15.81
N HIS A 311 6.90 -8.97 15.70
CA HIS A 311 7.37 -10.23 16.25
C HIS A 311 8.75 -10.05 16.85
N ASN A 312 9.12 -10.97 17.72
CA ASN A 312 10.51 -11.22 18.07
C ASN A 312 10.95 -12.62 17.57
N GLU A 313 12.07 -13.12 18.06
CA GLU A 313 12.61 -14.42 17.66
C GLU A 313 11.79 -15.63 18.13
N LYS A 314 10.84 -15.43 19.06
CA LYS A 314 10.00 -16.48 19.68
C LYS A 314 8.52 -16.34 19.42
N ILE A 315 7.99 -15.12 19.47
CA ILE A 315 6.56 -14.84 19.43
C ILE A 315 6.24 -13.75 18.40
N ALA A 316 5.04 -13.82 17.83
CA ALA A 316 4.43 -12.77 17.04
C ALA A 316 3.19 -12.26 17.79
N PHE A 317 2.98 -10.95 17.77
CA PHE A 317 1.86 -10.31 18.45
C PHE A 317 1.24 -9.22 17.57
N GLY A 318 -0.08 -9.24 17.52
CA GLY A 318 -0.90 -8.28 16.78
C GLY A 318 -2.04 -7.78 17.64
N ARG A 319 -2.68 -6.68 17.23
CA ARG A 319 -3.77 -6.09 17.99
C ARG A 319 -4.90 -5.49 17.16
N THR A 320 -6.10 -5.52 17.71
CA THR A 320 -7.27 -4.73 17.26
C THR A 320 -7.96 -4.13 18.48
N ASN A 321 -8.82 -3.11 18.32
CA ASN A 321 -9.63 -2.60 19.42
C ASN A 321 -10.58 -3.71 19.92
N PHE A 322 -10.62 -3.87 21.24
CA PHE A 322 -11.67 -4.58 21.97
C PHE A 322 -12.45 -3.52 22.72
N HIS A 323 -13.78 -3.48 22.63
CA HIS A 323 -14.53 -2.38 23.22
C HIS A 323 -14.78 -2.69 24.69
N ILE A 324 -13.94 -2.17 25.58
CA ILE A 324 -14.23 -2.13 27.03
C ILE A 324 -14.73 -0.73 27.33
N ASP A 325 -15.83 -0.63 28.06
CA ASP A 325 -16.26 0.63 28.61
C ASP A 325 -15.47 0.92 29.91
N GLN A 326 -14.63 1.95 29.84
CA GLN A 326 -13.57 2.25 30.82
C GLN A 326 -13.77 3.56 31.56
N GLU A 327 -14.85 4.26 31.29
CA GLU A 327 -15.10 5.60 31.79
C GLU A 327 -16.57 5.71 32.17
N ASP A 328 -16.89 6.36 33.28
CA ASP A 328 -18.27 6.65 33.68
C ASP A 328 -18.37 8.10 34.16
N LEU A 329 -19.45 8.79 33.80
CA LEU A 329 -19.77 10.11 34.34
C LEU A 329 -20.60 9.99 35.62
N PHE A 330 -20.19 10.70 36.66
CA PHE A 330 -20.90 10.78 37.93
C PHE A 330 -21.45 12.18 38.19
N ILE A 331 -22.75 12.27 38.46
CA ILE A 331 -23.45 13.51 38.79
C ILE A 331 -23.47 13.71 40.31
N LEU A 332 -22.82 14.78 40.77
CA LEU A 332 -22.67 15.11 42.19
C LEU A 332 -23.65 16.22 42.59
N ASP A 333 -24.45 15.97 43.63
CA ASP A 333 -25.24 17.01 44.28
C ASP A 333 -24.35 17.76 45.28
N THR A 334 -24.18 19.07 45.10
CA THR A 334 -23.32 19.92 45.94
C THR A 334 -24.13 20.65 47.03
N ASP A 335 -23.50 20.98 48.16
CA ASP A 335 -24.18 21.66 49.27
C ASP A 335 -24.53 23.10 48.84
N PRO A 336 -25.81 23.52 48.90
CA PRO A 336 -26.21 24.89 48.59
C PRO A 336 -25.47 25.97 49.40
N ARG A 337 -24.95 25.61 50.58
CA ARG A 337 -24.21 26.51 51.48
C ARG A 337 -22.70 26.46 51.27
N ASP A 338 -22.18 25.39 50.66
CA ASP A 338 -20.76 25.22 50.38
C ASP A 338 -20.58 24.37 49.10
N PRO A 339 -20.40 24.99 47.92
CA PRO A 339 -20.33 24.29 46.63
C PRO A 339 -19.05 23.48 46.44
N LEU A 340 -18.18 23.39 47.46
CA LEU A 340 -17.06 22.46 47.52
C LEU A 340 -17.40 21.19 48.29
N ARG A 341 -18.59 21.06 48.87
CA ARG A 341 -19.09 19.81 49.46
C ARG A 341 -20.11 19.16 48.54
N TYR A 342 -20.14 17.84 48.52
CA TYR A 342 -21.10 17.04 47.76
C TYR A 342 -21.64 15.86 48.58
N ALA A 343 -22.87 15.45 48.27
CA ALA A 343 -23.56 14.37 48.96
C ALA A 343 -22.98 13.01 48.56
N HIS A 344 -22.61 12.19 49.54
CA HIS A 344 -22.03 10.87 49.30
C HIS A 344 -22.15 9.96 50.55
N GLN A 345 -22.63 8.73 50.36
CA GLN A 345 -22.86 7.74 51.42
C GLN A 345 -23.65 8.30 52.62
N GLY A 346 -24.67 9.13 52.35
CA GLY A 346 -25.54 9.73 53.36
C GLY A 346 -24.98 10.96 54.09
N GLY A 347 -23.80 11.47 53.72
CA GLY A 347 -23.20 12.67 54.32
C GLY A 347 -22.60 13.63 53.29
N TRP A 348 -22.04 14.76 53.76
CA TRP A 348 -21.34 15.73 52.91
C TRP A 348 -19.83 15.46 52.90
N LYS A 349 -19.24 15.17 51.74
CA LYS A 349 -17.78 15.08 51.54
C LYS A 349 -17.26 16.34 50.86
N ARG A 350 -16.06 16.79 51.22
CA ARG A 350 -15.41 17.94 50.57
C ARG A 350 -14.61 17.50 49.34
N MET A 351 -14.71 18.24 48.25
CA MET A 351 -13.83 18.11 47.09
C MET A 351 -12.43 18.59 47.45
N GLU A 352 -11.41 17.88 46.98
CA GLU A 352 -10.04 18.40 47.03
C GLU A 352 -9.89 19.48 45.96
N GLN A 353 -9.29 20.62 46.32
CA GLN A 353 -8.97 21.71 45.41
C GLN A 353 -7.46 21.88 45.33
N VAL A 354 -6.93 21.89 44.10
CA VAL A 354 -5.51 22.08 43.82
C VAL A 354 -5.35 23.28 42.91
N GLU A 355 -4.60 24.29 43.34
CA GLU A 355 -4.25 25.43 42.50
C GLU A 355 -3.00 25.09 41.68
N THR A 356 -3.03 25.44 40.39
CA THR A 356 -1.87 25.31 39.50
C THR A 356 -1.79 26.50 38.55
N THR A 357 -0.57 26.82 38.12
CA THR A 357 -0.29 27.95 37.24
C THR A 357 -0.06 27.47 35.82
N ILE A 358 -0.72 28.11 34.85
CA ILE A 358 -0.57 27.88 33.42
C ILE A 358 0.15 29.08 32.82
N ALA A 359 1.35 28.85 32.28
CA ALA A 359 2.05 29.87 31.50
C ALA A 359 1.34 30.09 30.15
N VAL A 360 1.19 31.36 29.74
CA VAL A 360 0.40 31.74 28.57
C VAL A 360 1.23 32.63 27.64
N ARG A 361 1.33 32.27 26.37
CA ARG A 361 2.07 33.08 25.39
C ARG A 361 1.46 34.48 25.25
N GLY A 362 2.26 35.51 25.51
CA GLY A 362 1.89 36.91 25.31
C GLY A 362 1.00 37.50 26.41
N GLU A 363 0.74 36.77 27.50
CA GLU A 363 -0.06 37.22 28.65
C GLU A 363 0.61 36.77 29.97
N PRO A 364 0.25 37.35 31.12
CA PRO A 364 0.65 36.80 32.42
C PRO A 364 0.14 35.37 32.62
N ASP A 365 0.87 34.59 33.42
CA ASP A 365 0.45 33.27 33.82
C ASP A 365 -0.94 33.28 34.46
N ARG A 366 -1.73 32.23 34.20
CA ARG A 366 -3.09 32.09 34.73
C ARG A 366 -3.13 31.03 35.83
N MET A 367 -3.59 31.43 37.01
CA MET A 367 -3.95 30.49 38.07
C MET A 367 -5.24 29.75 37.69
N VAL A 368 -5.26 28.43 37.81
CA VAL A 368 -6.45 27.60 37.61
C VAL A 368 -6.60 26.61 38.77
N SER A 369 -7.85 26.37 39.15
CA SER A 369 -8.20 25.43 40.20
C SER A 369 -8.65 24.09 39.61
N LEU A 370 -8.06 23.00 40.07
CA LEU A 370 -8.43 21.62 39.74
C LEU A 370 -9.19 21.02 40.91
N PHE A 371 -10.28 20.29 40.64
CA PHE A 371 -11.16 19.75 41.67
C PHE A 371 -11.27 18.23 41.57
N TYR A 372 -11.28 17.54 42.71
CA TYR A 372 -11.36 16.08 42.79
C TYR A 372 -12.40 15.63 43.81
N SER A 373 -13.17 14.61 43.43
CA SER A 373 -14.15 13.91 44.26
C SER A 373 -13.67 12.48 44.56
N VAL A 374 -14.46 11.69 45.29
CA VAL A 374 -14.16 10.27 45.52
C VAL A 374 -14.19 9.47 44.22
N GLN A 375 -15.09 9.82 43.29
CA GLN A 375 -15.20 9.13 41.99
C GLN A 375 -14.03 9.48 41.07
N GLY A 376 -13.54 10.71 41.12
CA GLY A 376 -12.40 11.13 40.32
C GLY A 376 -12.38 12.63 40.06
N PRO A 377 -11.67 13.07 39.00
CA PRO A 377 -11.58 14.48 38.65
C PRO A 377 -12.96 15.07 38.34
N VAL A 378 -13.23 16.25 38.88
CA VAL A 378 -14.47 17.00 38.66
C VAL A 378 -14.30 17.85 37.40
N VAL A 379 -15.02 17.47 36.35
CA VAL A 379 -14.85 18.00 34.99
C VAL A 379 -15.80 19.16 34.68
N ALA A 380 -16.91 19.27 35.41
CA ALA A 380 -17.86 20.39 35.32
C ALA A 380 -18.40 20.75 36.70
N ARG A 381 -18.70 22.04 36.92
CA ARG A 381 -19.33 22.55 38.14
C ARG A 381 -20.40 23.57 37.75
N ASP A 382 -21.59 23.37 38.27
CA ASP A 382 -22.74 24.26 38.14
C ASP A 382 -23.20 24.68 39.54
N THR A 383 -22.60 25.77 40.03
CA THR A 383 -22.90 26.27 41.38
C THR A 383 -24.31 26.84 41.49
N ALA A 384 -24.92 27.26 40.37
CA ALA A 384 -26.26 27.84 40.36
C ALA A 384 -27.33 26.77 40.60
N HIS A 385 -27.11 25.57 40.06
CA HIS A 385 -28.01 24.42 40.25
C HIS A 385 -27.50 23.43 41.30
N HIS A 386 -26.50 23.84 42.11
CA HIS A 386 -25.91 23.03 43.17
C HIS A 386 -25.45 21.65 42.68
N ARG A 387 -24.75 21.59 41.55
CA ARG A 387 -24.35 20.34 40.90
C ARG A 387 -22.89 20.36 40.42
N ALA A 388 -22.28 19.20 40.33
CA ALA A 388 -21.01 19.00 39.63
C ALA A 388 -21.00 17.66 38.88
N THR A 389 -20.08 17.50 37.94
CA THR A 389 -19.89 16.24 37.20
C THR A 389 -18.44 15.78 37.38
N ALA A 390 -18.26 14.54 37.79
CA ALA A 390 -16.97 13.87 37.90
C ALA A 390 -16.84 12.75 36.86
N VAL A 391 -15.61 12.37 36.54
CA VAL A 391 -15.32 11.23 35.67
C VAL A 391 -14.51 10.19 36.45
N SER A 392 -14.93 8.93 36.39
CA SER A 392 -14.08 7.79 36.74
C SER A 392 -13.48 7.23 35.48
N ALA A 393 -12.20 6.83 35.51
CA ALA A 393 -11.56 6.20 34.37
C ALA A 393 -10.56 5.13 34.82
N THR A 394 -10.55 3.97 34.17
CA THR A 394 -9.66 2.86 34.57
C THR A 394 -8.19 3.21 34.43
N TRP A 395 -7.85 4.06 33.46
CA TRP A 395 -6.49 4.53 33.23
C TRP A 395 -6.00 5.52 34.31
N LEU A 396 -6.86 6.02 35.20
CA LEU A 396 -6.45 6.79 36.39
C LEU A 396 -6.10 5.91 37.60
N ALA A 397 -6.43 4.61 37.57
CA ALA A 397 -6.25 3.73 38.71
C ALA A 397 -4.77 3.36 38.95
N PRO A 398 -4.31 3.13 40.19
CA PRO A 398 -2.99 2.55 40.46
C PRO A 398 -2.75 1.24 39.68
N GLY A 399 -1.52 1.03 39.21
CA GLY A 399 -1.13 -0.11 38.36
C GLY A 399 -1.39 0.06 36.86
N ALA A 400 -2.10 1.12 36.44
CA ALA A 400 -2.44 1.43 35.05
C ALA A 400 -1.24 2.01 34.25
N ASN A 401 -0.22 1.19 33.97
CA ASN A 401 1.04 1.62 33.34
C ASN A 401 1.15 1.22 31.86
N GLY A 402 0.15 1.57 31.04
CA GLY A 402 0.02 1.12 29.65
C GLY A 402 1.20 1.47 28.74
N LEU A 403 1.88 2.59 28.98
CA LEU A 403 3.08 2.98 28.21
C LEU A 403 4.26 2.01 28.42
N LEU A 404 4.32 1.34 29.58
CA LEU A 404 5.37 0.37 29.91
C LEU A 404 5.06 -1.05 29.43
N ALA A 405 3.78 -1.35 29.13
CA ALA A 405 3.34 -2.69 28.72
C ALA A 405 4.08 -3.19 27.45
N ASN A 406 4.38 -2.29 26.51
CA ASN A 406 5.07 -2.64 25.26
C ASN A 406 6.47 -3.21 25.51
N ILE A 407 7.20 -2.68 26.50
CA ILE A 407 8.53 -3.18 26.86
C ILE A 407 8.41 -4.64 27.30
N GLY A 408 7.46 -4.92 28.21
CA GLY A 408 7.18 -6.29 28.65
C GLY A 408 6.79 -7.22 27.50
N ILE A 409 5.94 -6.75 26.57
CA ILE A 409 5.52 -7.52 25.39
C ILE A 409 6.72 -7.82 24.48
N ASN A 410 7.66 -6.89 24.32
CA ASN A 410 8.85 -7.07 23.47
C ASN A 410 9.83 -8.08 24.06
N LEU A 411 9.90 -8.17 25.39
CA LEU A 411 10.72 -9.12 26.14
C LEU A 411 10.06 -10.50 26.34
N ALA A 412 8.77 -10.63 26.05
CA ALA A 412 8.05 -11.89 26.20
C ALA A 412 8.52 -12.94 25.17
N HIS A 413 8.59 -14.20 25.60
CA HIS A 413 9.12 -15.31 24.80
C HIS A 413 8.16 -16.50 24.69
N ASP A 414 7.05 -16.46 25.43
CA ASP A 414 6.00 -17.47 25.42
C ASP A 414 4.65 -16.88 25.86
N TRP A 415 3.60 -17.70 25.86
CA TRP A 415 2.24 -17.26 26.20
C TRP A 415 2.10 -16.76 27.66
N PRO A 416 2.66 -17.44 28.67
CA PRO A 416 2.67 -16.92 30.04
C PRO A 416 3.36 -15.56 30.20
N SER A 417 4.59 -15.40 29.71
CA SER A 417 5.31 -14.12 29.78
C SER A 417 4.61 -13.01 29.00
N PHE A 418 3.98 -13.35 27.86
CA PHE A 418 3.15 -12.42 27.11
C PHE A 418 1.93 -11.94 27.92
N ARG A 419 1.16 -12.85 28.54
CA ARG A 419 0.00 -12.47 29.37
C ARG A 419 0.40 -11.66 30.60
N GLU A 420 1.54 -11.96 31.20
CA GLU A 420 2.04 -11.17 32.34
C GLU A 420 2.31 -9.72 31.95
N ALA A 421 2.92 -9.49 30.77
CA ALA A 421 3.12 -8.13 30.25
C ALA A 421 1.80 -7.37 30.01
N LEU A 422 0.70 -8.08 29.71
CA LEU A 422 -0.61 -7.46 29.49
C LEU A 422 -1.29 -6.97 30.77
N ARG A 423 -0.81 -7.33 31.97
CA ARG A 423 -1.46 -6.93 33.24
C ARG A 423 -1.45 -5.42 33.50
N VAL A 424 -0.41 -4.73 33.03
CA VAL A 424 -0.29 -3.28 33.14
C VAL A 424 -0.83 -2.54 31.92
N HIS A 425 -1.35 -3.27 30.93
CA HIS A 425 -1.91 -2.71 29.71
C HIS A 425 -3.30 -2.14 29.97
N THR A 426 -3.46 -0.84 29.73
CA THR A 426 -4.67 -0.08 30.05
C THR A 426 -5.65 0.00 28.89
N SER A 427 -5.15 0.00 27.66
CA SER A 427 -5.95 0.27 26.47
C SER A 427 -6.85 -0.91 26.06
N PRO A 428 -8.16 -0.73 25.78
CA PRO A 428 -9.06 -1.80 25.37
C PRO A 428 -8.62 -2.51 24.08
N THR A 429 -8.08 -3.72 24.18
CA THR A 429 -7.34 -4.36 23.08
C THR A 429 -7.60 -5.86 22.99
N ASN A 430 -7.89 -6.33 21.77
CA ASN A 430 -7.77 -7.72 21.39
C ASN A 430 -6.31 -7.98 21.02
N PHE A 431 -5.58 -8.78 21.80
CA PHE A 431 -4.26 -9.26 21.42
C PHE A 431 -4.35 -10.61 20.73
N THR A 432 -3.71 -10.73 19.57
CA THR A 432 -3.49 -11.99 18.88
C THR A 432 -2.03 -12.41 19.04
N TYR A 433 -1.78 -13.69 19.26
CA TYR A 433 -0.48 -14.28 19.59
C TYR A 433 -0.21 -15.52 18.73
N ALA A 434 1.05 -15.72 18.35
CA ALA A 434 1.54 -16.96 17.76
C ALA A 434 3.01 -17.19 18.15
N ASP A 435 3.47 -18.45 18.29
CA ASP A 435 4.85 -18.73 18.69
C ASP A 435 5.55 -19.85 17.90
N THR A 436 6.87 -19.97 18.13
CA THR A 436 7.74 -20.92 17.42
C THR A 436 7.41 -22.37 17.75
N SER A 437 6.74 -22.60 18.87
CA SER A 437 6.32 -23.93 19.35
C SER A 437 5.02 -24.40 18.69
N GLY A 438 4.42 -23.57 17.83
CA GLY A 438 3.21 -23.90 17.09
C GLY A 438 1.93 -23.47 17.78
N ASN A 439 2.00 -22.69 18.86
CA ASN A 439 0.80 -22.22 19.54
C ASN A 439 0.21 -20.98 18.87
N ILE A 440 -1.11 -20.83 18.99
CA ILE A 440 -1.83 -19.60 18.68
C ILE A 440 -2.70 -19.19 19.88
N GLY A 441 -2.86 -17.89 20.12
CA GLY A 441 -3.61 -17.39 21.26
C GLY A 441 -4.32 -16.06 20.98
N TRP A 442 -5.42 -15.81 21.68
CA TRP A 442 -6.11 -14.54 21.75
C TRP A 442 -6.40 -14.18 23.21
N GLN A 443 -6.15 -12.92 23.58
CA GLN A 443 -6.45 -12.38 24.91
C GLN A 443 -7.03 -10.98 24.74
N ALA A 444 -8.23 -10.75 25.28
CA ALA A 444 -8.70 -9.39 25.51
C ALA A 444 -7.96 -8.80 26.72
N ALA A 445 -7.50 -7.55 26.63
CA ALA A 445 -6.80 -6.84 27.70
C ALA A 445 -7.22 -5.37 27.75
N GLY A 446 -7.01 -4.74 28.91
CA GLY A 446 -7.40 -3.37 29.22
C GLY A 446 -7.98 -3.29 30.63
N GLY A 447 -8.11 -2.09 31.18
CA GLY A 447 -8.80 -1.89 32.45
C GLY A 447 -10.29 -2.23 32.34
N LEU A 448 -10.80 -3.08 33.23
CA LEU A 448 -12.22 -3.44 33.30
C LEU A 448 -12.76 -2.99 34.66
N PRO A 449 -13.66 -1.99 34.73
CA PRO A 449 -14.19 -1.55 36.02
C PRO A 449 -15.09 -2.62 36.63
N HIS A 450 -15.04 -2.75 37.96
CA HIS A 450 -16.01 -3.54 38.72
C HIS A 450 -17.15 -2.62 39.15
N ARG A 451 -18.19 -2.54 38.32
CA ARG A 451 -19.35 -1.66 38.55
C ARG A 451 -20.29 -2.25 39.59
N ALA A 452 -20.88 -1.40 40.43
CA ALA A 452 -21.93 -1.80 41.36
C ALA A 452 -23.20 -2.30 40.63
N ASP A 453 -24.05 -3.00 41.36
CA ASP A 453 -25.34 -3.46 40.81
C ASP A 453 -26.22 -2.28 40.38
N GLY A 454 -26.82 -2.42 39.20
CA GLY A 454 -27.62 -1.36 38.56
C GLY A 454 -26.80 -0.29 37.82
N HIS A 455 -25.47 -0.33 37.85
CA HIS A 455 -24.62 0.53 37.02
C HIS A 455 -24.11 -0.23 35.78
N ASP A 456 -24.67 0.07 34.60
CA ASP A 456 -24.30 -0.60 33.35
C ASP A 456 -23.31 0.18 32.46
N GLY A 457 -22.97 1.42 32.82
CA GLY A 457 -22.05 2.29 32.07
C GLY A 457 -22.65 2.89 30.80
N LEU A 458 -23.96 2.83 30.60
CA LEU A 458 -24.60 3.36 29.38
C LEU A 458 -25.16 4.78 29.55
N MET A 459 -25.22 5.29 30.78
CA MET A 459 -25.67 6.65 31.11
C MET A 459 -24.88 7.19 32.31
N PRO A 460 -24.87 8.53 32.52
CA PRO A 460 -24.27 9.09 33.71
C PRO A 460 -24.98 8.56 34.95
N ALA A 461 -24.25 8.31 36.03
CA ALA A 461 -24.82 7.80 37.28
C ALA A 461 -24.79 8.87 38.40
N PRO A 462 -25.72 8.85 39.36
CA PRO A 462 -25.59 9.65 40.58
C PRO A 462 -24.32 9.29 41.37
N GLY A 463 -23.50 10.28 41.73
CA GLY A 463 -22.26 10.11 42.51
C GLY A 463 -22.47 10.12 44.03
N ASN A 464 -23.64 9.67 44.50
CA ASN A 464 -23.99 9.60 45.91
C ASN A 464 -23.39 8.38 46.65
N GLY A 465 -22.59 7.56 45.97
CA GLY A 465 -21.97 6.35 46.49
C GLY A 465 -22.64 5.04 46.09
N ARG A 466 -23.88 5.06 45.58
CA ARG A 466 -24.60 3.84 45.17
C ARG A 466 -23.98 3.14 43.96
N TYR A 467 -23.44 3.93 43.03
CA TYR A 467 -22.94 3.45 41.73
C TYR A 467 -21.42 3.46 41.61
N ASP A 468 -20.72 3.77 42.71
CA ASP A 468 -19.26 3.82 42.73
C ASP A 468 -18.64 2.48 42.31
N TRP A 469 -17.46 2.55 41.69
CA TRP A 469 -16.70 1.36 41.33
C TRP A 469 -16.18 0.65 42.58
N GLN A 470 -16.19 -0.68 42.52
CA GLN A 470 -15.66 -1.58 43.55
C GLN A 470 -14.24 -2.05 43.21
N GLY A 471 -13.48 -1.21 42.48
CA GLY A 471 -12.14 -1.50 41.97
C GLY A 471 -12.13 -1.92 40.51
N LEU A 472 -11.00 -2.50 40.07
CA LEU A 472 -10.82 -3.07 38.73
C LEU A 472 -10.87 -4.60 38.80
N GLN A 473 -11.44 -5.22 37.77
CA GLN A 473 -11.40 -6.66 37.59
C GLN A 473 -10.03 -7.09 37.03
N PRO A 474 -9.53 -8.29 37.38
CA PRO A 474 -8.25 -8.78 36.89
C PRO A 474 -8.31 -9.17 35.41
N LEU A 475 -7.15 -9.30 34.75
CA LEU A 475 -7.03 -9.73 33.35
C LEU A 475 -7.77 -11.05 33.08
N GLU A 476 -7.79 -11.96 34.05
CA GLU A 476 -8.47 -13.25 33.98
C GLU A 476 -9.99 -13.15 33.83
N ALA A 477 -10.60 -12.02 34.22
CA ALA A 477 -12.02 -11.76 34.00
C ALA A 477 -12.33 -11.47 32.53
N LEU A 478 -11.34 -11.07 31.72
CA LEU A 478 -11.48 -10.83 30.29
C LEU A 478 -11.31 -12.14 29.49
N PRO A 479 -12.05 -12.30 28.37
CA PRO A 479 -12.03 -13.54 27.62
C PRO A 479 -10.68 -13.80 26.95
N SER A 480 -10.33 -15.08 26.84
CA SER A 480 -9.13 -15.55 26.15
C SER A 480 -9.36 -16.90 25.48
N SER A 481 -8.49 -17.24 24.52
CA SER A 481 -8.48 -18.54 23.84
C SER A 481 -7.05 -18.93 23.52
N PHE A 482 -6.67 -20.18 23.81
CA PHE A 482 -5.33 -20.71 23.51
C PHE A 482 -5.47 -22.04 22.77
N ASN A 483 -4.86 -22.15 21.60
CA ASN A 483 -4.96 -23.29 20.69
C ASN A 483 -6.40 -23.78 20.43
N PRO A 484 -7.32 -22.91 19.95
CA PRO A 484 -8.71 -23.30 19.72
C PRO A 484 -8.82 -24.42 18.68
N ALA A 485 -9.74 -25.37 18.91
CA ALA A 485 -9.98 -26.51 18.02
C ALA A 485 -10.32 -26.12 16.58
N ARG A 486 -10.93 -24.94 16.36
CA ARG A 486 -11.20 -24.37 15.02
C ARG A 486 -9.92 -24.20 14.18
N GLY A 487 -8.77 -24.08 14.86
CA GLY A 487 -7.45 -23.92 14.25
C GLY A 487 -7.17 -22.53 13.72
N TRP A 488 -8.02 -21.54 14.03
CA TRP A 488 -7.77 -20.13 13.75
C TRP A 488 -8.61 -19.23 14.68
N PHE A 489 -8.17 -17.99 14.89
CA PHE A 489 -8.96 -16.92 15.52
C PHE A 489 -8.83 -15.63 14.70
N GLY A 490 -9.90 -14.86 14.58
CA GLY A 490 -9.91 -13.61 13.81
C GLY A 490 -10.73 -12.56 14.52
N THR A 491 -10.28 -11.31 14.45
CA THR A 491 -10.95 -10.15 15.05
C THR A 491 -10.92 -8.96 14.09
N SER A 492 -12.04 -8.25 14.05
CA SER A 492 -12.33 -7.06 13.25
C SER A 492 -13.15 -6.04 14.07
N ASN A 493 -12.94 -5.97 15.39
CA ASN A 493 -13.66 -5.08 16.35
C ASN A 493 -15.16 -5.38 16.56
N GLU A 494 -15.66 -6.47 16.00
CA GLU A 494 -16.96 -7.05 16.30
C GLU A 494 -17.04 -7.53 17.75
N MET A 495 -18.27 -7.78 18.24
CA MET A 495 -18.47 -8.52 19.47
C MET A 495 -17.91 -9.94 19.31
N ASN A 496 -16.81 -10.22 20.00
CA ASN A 496 -16.13 -11.51 19.98
C ASN A 496 -16.09 -12.17 21.38
N LEU A 497 -17.07 -11.83 22.23
CA LEU A 497 -17.31 -12.52 23.49
C LEU A 497 -17.70 -13.98 23.21
N PRO A 498 -17.12 -14.98 23.92
CA PRO A 498 -17.59 -16.36 23.86
C PRO A 498 -19.09 -16.48 24.18
N PRO A 499 -19.83 -17.42 23.57
CA PRO A 499 -21.27 -17.58 23.84
C PRO A 499 -21.62 -17.86 25.31
N ASP A 500 -20.70 -18.48 26.05
CA ASP A 500 -20.81 -18.82 27.48
C ASP A 500 -20.16 -17.78 28.40
N TYR A 501 -19.68 -16.66 27.85
CA TYR A 501 -19.10 -15.58 28.64
C TYR A 501 -20.17 -14.88 29.48
N PRO A 502 -19.95 -14.64 30.79
CA PRO A 502 -20.94 -14.02 31.68
C PRO A 502 -21.02 -12.49 31.44
N ALA A 503 -21.54 -12.09 30.28
CA ALA A 503 -21.53 -10.71 29.81
C ALA A 503 -22.30 -9.74 30.73
N GLU A 504 -23.43 -10.17 31.31
CA GLU A 504 -24.25 -9.36 32.23
C GLU A 504 -23.56 -9.08 33.58
N GLU A 505 -22.75 -10.04 34.06
CA GLU A 505 -21.95 -9.89 35.29
C GLU A 505 -20.71 -9.05 35.01
N ARG A 506 -19.99 -9.36 33.92
CA ARG A 506 -18.69 -8.75 33.61
C ARG A 506 -18.81 -7.35 33.04
N ARG A 507 -19.91 -7.05 32.35
CA ARG A 507 -20.25 -5.75 31.72
C ARG A 507 -19.07 -5.11 31.01
N VAL A 508 -18.46 -5.88 30.11
CA VAL A 508 -17.29 -5.44 29.32
C VAL A 508 -17.64 -4.22 28.48
N SER A 509 -18.64 -4.36 27.63
CA SER A 509 -19.28 -3.29 26.85
C SER A 509 -20.51 -3.85 26.16
N PHE A 510 -21.37 -2.95 25.72
CA PHE A 510 -22.52 -3.25 24.88
C PHE A 510 -22.38 -2.65 23.48
N GLU A 511 -21.30 -1.93 23.18
CA GLU A 511 -21.14 -1.13 21.96
C GLU A 511 -20.00 -1.68 21.10
N TRP A 512 -20.35 -2.33 19.99
CA TRP A 512 -19.39 -3.02 19.11
C TRP A 512 -19.45 -2.49 17.68
N ARG A 513 -18.48 -2.91 16.84
CA ARG A 513 -18.52 -2.62 15.39
C ARG A 513 -19.32 -3.67 14.64
N ASP A 514 -19.94 -3.26 13.53
CA ASP A 514 -20.67 -4.16 12.63
C ASP A 514 -19.81 -5.36 12.19
N ARG A 515 -20.40 -6.55 12.22
CA ARG A 515 -19.75 -7.85 12.01
C ARG A 515 -19.34 -8.18 10.57
N PHE A 516 -19.79 -7.43 9.56
CA PHE A 516 -19.56 -7.74 8.14
C PHE A 516 -18.08 -7.97 7.80
N ARG A 517 -17.17 -7.28 8.51
CA ARG A 517 -15.72 -7.45 8.35
C ARG A 517 -15.25 -8.81 8.86
N HIS A 518 -15.66 -9.15 10.08
CA HIS A 518 -15.36 -10.43 10.68
C HIS A 518 -15.95 -11.58 9.86
N GLU A 519 -17.22 -11.49 9.45
CA GLU A 519 -17.90 -12.54 8.68
C GLU A 519 -17.13 -12.88 7.39
N ARG A 520 -16.60 -11.87 6.70
CA ARG A 520 -15.78 -12.08 5.50
C ARG A 520 -14.41 -12.67 5.83
N VAL A 521 -13.76 -12.28 6.93
CA VAL A 521 -12.53 -12.92 7.41
C VAL A 521 -12.79 -14.39 7.74
N ALA A 522 -13.82 -14.67 8.52
CA ALA A 522 -14.22 -16.02 8.91
C ALA A 522 -14.53 -16.90 7.70
N GLN A 523 -15.32 -16.40 6.74
CA GLN A 523 -15.63 -17.09 5.49
C GLN A 523 -14.35 -17.51 4.74
N MET A 524 -13.36 -16.62 4.66
CA MET A 524 -12.12 -16.90 3.93
C MET A 524 -11.20 -17.87 4.68
N LEU A 525 -11.12 -17.78 6.01
CA LEU A 525 -10.31 -18.68 6.83
C LEU A 525 -10.92 -20.09 6.92
N ASP A 526 -12.25 -20.19 7.02
CA ASP A 526 -12.95 -21.48 7.01
C ASP A 526 -12.81 -22.19 5.65
N ALA A 527 -12.88 -21.44 4.54
CA ALA A 527 -12.71 -21.98 3.18
C ALA A 527 -11.25 -22.35 2.82
N THR A 528 -10.27 -22.01 3.66
CA THR A 528 -8.84 -22.21 3.36
C THR A 528 -8.21 -23.18 4.37
N PRO A 529 -8.31 -24.51 4.17
CA PRO A 529 -7.82 -25.51 5.13
C PRO A 529 -6.29 -25.67 5.16
N ARG A 530 -5.57 -25.18 4.13
CA ARG A 530 -4.10 -25.13 4.07
C ARG A 530 -3.63 -23.73 3.68
N ALA A 531 -3.81 -22.78 4.59
CA ALA A 531 -3.49 -21.38 4.37
C ALA A 531 -1.99 -21.14 4.17
N THR A 532 -1.66 -20.25 3.24
CA THR A 532 -0.31 -19.73 3.01
C THR A 532 -0.22 -18.28 3.46
N LEU A 533 1.01 -17.74 3.58
CA LEU A 533 1.21 -16.31 3.77
C LEU A 533 0.55 -15.49 2.66
N VAL A 534 0.57 -16.02 1.45
CA VAL A 534 -0.06 -15.41 0.27
C VAL A 534 -1.57 -15.29 0.42
N ASP A 535 -2.24 -16.26 1.06
CA ASP A 535 -3.69 -16.21 1.30
C ASP A 535 -4.03 -15.14 2.35
N SER A 536 -3.24 -15.05 3.41
CA SER A 536 -3.39 -13.96 4.40
C SER A 536 -3.10 -12.60 3.76
N VAL A 537 -2.07 -12.49 2.94
CA VAL A 537 -1.83 -11.30 2.12
C VAL A 537 -3.06 -11.03 1.25
N ALA A 538 -3.59 -11.99 0.49
CA ALA A 538 -4.77 -11.77 -0.35
C ALA A 538 -5.98 -11.29 0.47
N LEU A 539 -6.22 -11.86 1.66
CA LEU A 539 -7.30 -11.48 2.57
C LEU A 539 -7.14 -10.04 3.10
N GLN A 540 -5.91 -9.60 3.44
CA GLN A 540 -5.65 -8.21 3.82
C GLN A 540 -6.01 -7.21 2.69
N HIS A 541 -6.01 -7.67 1.43
CA HIS A 541 -6.38 -6.89 0.24
C HIS A 541 -7.66 -7.41 -0.41
N ASP A 542 -8.53 -8.07 0.37
CA ASP A 542 -9.84 -8.46 -0.12
C ASP A 542 -10.70 -7.21 -0.28
N THR A 543 -11.16 -7.00 -1.52
CA THR A 543 -11.98 -5.84 -1.89
C THR A 543 -13.44 -6.21 -2.10
N LEU A 544 -13.94 -7.35 -1.62
CA LEU A 544 -15.34 -7.75 -1.73
C LEU A 544 -16.18 -7.19 -0.58
N SER A 545 -17.30 -6.57 -0.95
CA SER A 545 -18.37 -6.25 -0.03
C SER A 545 -19.44 -7.34 -0.02
N VAL A 546 -19.84 -7.80 1.16
CA VAL A 546 -21.05 -8.64 1.33
C VAL A 546 -22.30 -7.75 1.46
N LEU A 547 -22.20 -6.68 2.26
CA LEU A 547 -23.26 -5.70 2.44
C LEU A 547 -23.74 -5.11 1.09
N ALA A 548 -22.82 -4.71 0.23
CA ALA A 548 -23.17 -4.10 -1.06
C ALA A 548 -23.88 -5.08 -1.99
N LEU A 549 -23.45 -6.34 -2.01
CA LEU A 549 -24.14 -7.38 -2.79
C LEU A 549 -25.55 -7.63 -2.26
N GLN A 550 -25.76 -7.60 -0.94
CA GLN A 550 -27.08 -7.73 -0.35
C GLN A 550 -27.96 -6.53 -0.70
N MET A 551 -27.42 -5.31 -0.68
CA MET A 551 -28.14 -4.09 -1.06
C MET A 551 -28.49 -4.04 -2.55
N VAL A 552 -27.57 -4.43 -3.44
CA VAL A 552 -27.82 -4.48 -4.90
C VAL A 552 -28.95 -5.47 -5.24
N ARG A 553 -29.10 -6.58 -4.50
CA ARG A 553 -30.22 -7.51 -4.68
C ARG A 553 -31.59 -6.89 -4.37
N LEU A 554 -31.62 -5.82 -3.57
CA LEU A 554 -32.84 -5.09 -3.24
C LEU A 554 -33.17 -4.01 -4.28
N LEU A 555 -32.34 -3.79 -5.31
CA LEU A 555 -32.58 -2.78 -6.34
C LEU A 555 -33.92 -3.07 -7.07
N PRO A 556 -34.92 -2.18 -6.94
CA PRO A 556 -36.24 -2.39 -7.54
C PRO A 556 -36.20 -2.18 -9.06
N ALA A 557 -37.37 -2.18 -9.71
CA ALA A 557 -37.48 -1.73 -11.10
C ALA A 557 -37.07 -0.25 -11.20
N ILE A 558 -36.17 0.06 -12.12
CA ILE A 558 -35.64 1.41 -12.37
C ILE A 558 -36.19 1.89 -13.73
N PRO A 559 -36.44 3.20 -13.94
CA PRO A 559 -36.91 3.73 -15.21
C PRO A 559 -36.04 3.27 -16.40
N PRO A 560 -36.63 2.96 -17.57
CA PRO A 560 -35.88 2.51 -18.75
C PRO A 560 -34.74 3.45 -19.17
N SER A 561 -34.88 4.75 -18.90
CA SER A 561 -33.83 5.76 -19.16
C SER A 561 -32.54 5.58 -18.37
N LEU A 562 -32.55 4.76 -17.31
CA LEU A 562 -31.39 4.43 -16.47
C LEU A 562 -31.07 2.93 -16.49
N ALA A 563 -31.55 2.20 -17.50
CA ALA A 563 -31.38 0.75 -17.60
C ALA A 563 -29.89 0.34 -17.66
N THR A 564 -29.05 1.13 -18.33
CA THR A 564 -27.60 0.88 -18.43
C THR A 564 -26.91 0.93 -17.07
N GLU A 565 -27.19 1.94 -16.25
CA GLU A 565 -26.64 2.08 -14.90
C GLU A 565 -27.17 1.01 -13.96
N ALA A 566 -28.45 0.64 -14.08
CA ALA A 566 -29.03 -0.44 -13.30
C ALA A 566 -28.39 -1.79 -13.66
N ALA A 567 -28.17 -2.06 -14.95
CA ALA A 567 -27.46 -3.25 -15.43
C ALA A 567 -26.01 -3.28 -14.93
N LEU A 568 -25.34 -2.13 -14.89
CA LEU A 568 -23.99 -1.98 -14.34
C LEU A 568 -23.91 -2.43 -12.87
N LEU A 569 -24.84 -2.00 -12.01
CA LEU A 569 -24.88 -2.49 -10.62
C LEU A 569 -25.28 -3.96 -10.53
N ARG A 570 -26.28 -4.41 -11.28
CA ARG A 570 -26.77 -5.80 -11.22
C ARG A 570 -25.71 -6.82 -11.65
N ALA A 571 -24.86 -6.46 -12.61
CA ALA A 571 -23.74 -7.29 -13.06
C ALA A 571 -22.49 -7.15 -12.17
N TRP A 572 -22.50 -6.24 -11.19
CA TRP A 572 -21.32 -5.97 -10.38
C TRP A 572 -20.98 -7.15 -9.48
N ASN A 573 -19.69 -7.46 -9.45
CA ASN A 573 -19.16 -8.55 -8.66
C ASN A 573 -19.06 -8.21 -7.15
N GLY A 574 -19.44 -7.00 -6.73
CA GLY A 574 -19.36 -6.51 -5.35
C GLY A 574 -17.97 -6.06 -4.91
N ARG A 575 -16.99 -5.95 -5.83
CA ARG A 575 -15.64 -5.50 -5.50
C ARG A 575 -15.49 -3.99 -5.62
N VAL A 576 -15.12 -3.34 -4.50
CA VAL A 576 -14.98 -1.88 -4.40
C VAL A 576 -13.58 -1.45 -4.86
N GLU A 577 -13.29 -1.67 -6.13
CA GLU A 577 -11.98 -1.39 -6.75
C GLU A 577 -11.91 0.04 -7.31
N ALA A 578 -10.71 0.62 -7.36
CA ALA A 578 -10.51 2.03 -7.75
C ALA A 578 -10.91 2.31 -9.20
N ASP A 579 -10.79 1.33 -10.08
CA ASP A 579 -11.18 1.40 -11.48
C ASP A 579 -12.65 1.00 -11.71
N SER A 580 -13.40 0.63 -10.67
CA SER A 580 -14.76 0.12 -10.82
C SER A 580 -15.80 1.24 -10.97
N PRO A 581 -16.52 1.32 -12.10
CA PRO A 581 -17.65 2.24 -12.27
C PRO A 581 -18.84 1.86 -11.38
N ALA A 582 -19.12 0.56 -11.23
CA ALA A 582 -20.19 0.07 -10.37
C ALA A 582 -19.95 0.38 -8.88
N ALA A 583 -18.70 0.30 -8.42
CA ALA A 583 -18.35 0.72 -7.05
C ALA A 583 -18.59 2.22 -6.83
N ALA A 584 -18.25 3.07 -7.80
CA ALA A 584 -18.53 4.51 -7.73
C ALA A 584 -20.03 4.79 -7.60
N LEU A 585 -20.85 4.10 -8.41
CA LEU A 585 -22.31 4.19 -8.37
C LEU A 585 -22.88 3.70 -7.04
N TYR A 586 -22.42 2.54 -6.56
CA TYR A 586 -22.88 2.00 -5.28
C TYR A 586 -22.56 2.92 -4.10
N GLU A 587 -21.33 3.44 -3.99
CA GLU A 587 -20.93 4.27 -2.84
C GLU A 587 -21.69 5.61 -2.79
N VAL A 588 -21.95 6.23 -3.95
CA VAL A 588 -22.78 7.44 -4.02
C VAL A 588 -24.24 7.12 -3.72
N TRP A 589 -24.77 6.01 -4.23
CA TRP A 589 -26.12 5.56 -3.95
C TRP A 589 -26.31 5.25 -2.46
N TRP A 590 -25.40 4.50 -1.85
CA TRP A 590 -25.42 4.19 -0.43
C TRP A 590 -25.41 5.45 0.44
N THR A 591 -24.51 6.40 0.17
CA THR A 591 -24.45 7.68 0.92
C THR A 591 -25.78 8.44 0.86
N ARG A 592 -26.49 8.37 -0.26
CA ARG A 592 -27.82 8.98 -0.42
C ARG A 592 -28.89 8.20 0.35
N LEU A 593 -28.83 6.87 0.34
CA LEU A 593 -29.71 6.02 1.14
C LEU A 593 -29.55 6.28 2.64
N GLU A 594 -28.32 6.43 3.13
CA GLU A 594 -28.06 6.76 4.55
C GLU A 594 -28.79 8.03 4.97
N ARG A 595 -28.72 9.07 4.13
CA ARG A 595 -29.38 10.36 4.37
C ARG A 595 -30.89 10.27 4.29
N ALA A 596 -31.41 9.57 3.27
CA ALA A 596 -32.85 9.42 3.07
C ALA A 596 -33.48 8.60 4.20
N LEU A 597 -32.83 7.51 4.60
CA LEU A 597 -33.30 6.67 5.70
C LEU A 597 -33.19 7.41 7.04
N HIS A 598 -32.11 8.14 7.27
CA HIS A 598 -32.00 8.99 8.47
C HIS A 598 -33.12 10.01 8.55
N ALA A 599 -33.41 10.74 7.46
CA ALA A 599 -34.48 11.73 7.41
C ALA A 599 -35.89 11.11 7.57
N LEU A 600 -36.08 9.85 7.15
CA LEU A 600 -37.33 9.12 7.33
C LEU A 600 -37.51 8.66 8.78
N ILE A 601 -36.47 8.08 9.38
CA ILE A 601 -36.56 7.38 10.66
C ILE A 601 -36.39 8.34 11.84
N ILE A 602 -35.50 9.34 11.73
CA ILE A 602 -35.15 10.24 12.83
C ILE A 602 -35.96 11.53 12.70
N PRO A 603 -36.85 11.84 13.67
CA PRO A 603 -37.60 13.10 13.69
C PRO A 603 -36.68 14.33 13.69
N PRO A 604 -37.07 15.44 13.03
CA PRO A 604 -36.28 16.67 13.01
C PRO A 604 -35.90 17.20 14.41
N SER A 605 -36.76 16.99 15.41
CA SER A 605 -36.53 17.38 16.80
C SER A 605 -35.39 16.61 17.51
N LEU A 606 -34.87 15.55 16.89
CA LEU A 606 -33.77 14.72 17.42
C LEU A 606 -32.49 14.82 16.58
N HIS A 607 -32.47 15.62 15.49
CA HIS A 607 -31.30 15.73 14.61
C HIS A 607 -30.08 16.35 15.31
N ASP A 608 -30.27 17.14 16.37
CA ASP A 608 -29.19 17.67 17.20
C ASP A 608 -28.51 16.60 18.05
N LEU A 609 -29.25 15.55 18.46
CA LEU A 609 -28.74 14.44 19.27
C LEU A 609 -28.25 13.27 18.42
N LEU A 610 -28.87 13.05 17.25
CA LEU A 610 -28.61 11.91 16.38
C LEU A 610 -28.25 12.39 14.96
N PRO A 611 -27.12 13.11 14.75
CA PRO A 611 -26.78 13.67 13.44
C PRO A 611 -26.16 12.65 12.45
N GLY A 612 -25.75 11.47 12.94
CA GLY A 612 -25.12 10.42 12.13
C GLY A 612 -26.11 9.57 11.34
N PRO A 613 -25.65 8.73 10.40
CA PRO A 613 -26.52 7.74 9.75
C PRO A 613 -26.86 6.58 10.71
N VAL A 614 -27.99 5.94 10.45
CA VAL A 614 -28.46 4.70 11.11
C VAL A 614 -27.37 3.60 11.04
N GLY A 615 -27.26 2.70 12.02
CA GLY A 615 -26.25 1.63 12.00
C GLY A 615 -26.40 0.70 10.78
N ALA A 616 -25.30 0.28 10.14
CA ALA A 616 -25.36 -0.42 8.84
C ALA A 616 -26.15 -1.74 8.91
N THR A 617 -26.01 -2.49 10.01
CA THR A 617 -26.82 -3.69 10.27
C THR A 617 -28.32 -3.38 10.35
N VAL A 618 -28.69 -2.27 11.00
CA VAL A 618 -30.09 -1.82 11.09
C VAL A 618 -30.60 -1.33 9.75
N GLN A 619 -29.80 -0.56 8.99
CA GLN A 619 -30.16 -0.13 7.64
C GLN A 619 -30.47 -1.32 6.73
N LEU A 620 -29.56 -2.32 6.70
CA LEU A 620 -29.77 -3.51 5.90
C LEU A 620 -31.03 -4.27 6.32
N SER A 621 -31.24 -4.46 7.63
CA SER A 621 -32.45 -5.11 8.15
C SER A 621 -33.72 -4.39 7.74
N LEU A 622 -33.75 -3.06 7.83
CA LEU A 622 -34.88 -2.22 7.44
C LEU A 622 -35.14 -2.27 5.93
N PHE A 623 -34.10 -2.31 5.11
CA PHE A 623 -34.28 -2.42 3.66
C PHE A 623 -34.71 -3.82 3.22
N GLN A 624 -34.29 -4.89 3.93
CA GLN A 624 -34.72 -6.26 3.65
C GLN A 624 -36.16 -6.51 4.09
N SER A 625 -36.51 -6.03 5.29
CA SER A 625 -37.81 -6.22 5.93
C SER A 625 -38.36 -4.86 6.39
N PRO A 626 -38.89 -4.03 5.47
CA PRO A 626 -39.41 -2.71 5.82
C PRO A 626 -40.66 -2.85 6.70
N ASP A 627 -40.69 -2.08 7.78
CA ASP A 627 -41.78 -2.08 8.75
C ASP A 627 -42.57 -0.76 8.74
N SER A 628 -43.46 -0.58 9.71
CA SER A 628 -44.37 0.58 9.80
C SER A 628 -43.65 1.94 9.82
N ARG A 629 -42.33 1.99 10.09
CA ARG A 629 -41.54 3.23 10.02
C ARG A 629 -41.44 3.79 8.59
N PHE A 630 -41.68 2.97 7.57
CA PHE A 630 -41.81 3.40 6.17
C PHE A 630 -43.23 3.88 5.81
N GLY A 631 -44.15 3.93 6.77
CA GLY A 631 -45.53 4.36 6.58
C GLY A 631 -46.50 3.19 6.32
N PRO A 632 -47.72 3.45 5.81
CA PRO A 632 -48.79 2.45 5.70
C PRO A 632 -48.50 1.37 4.64
N ASN A 633 -47.64 1.65 3.65
CA ASN A 633 -47.20 0.69 2.63
C ASN A 633 -45.67 0.55 2.63
N PRO A 634 -45.08 -0.13 3.64
CA PRO A 634 -43.63 -0.12 3.86
C PRO A 634 -42.78 -0.54 2.66
N ALA A 635 -43.15 -1.64 2.00
CA ALA A 635 -42.41 -2.17 0.87
C ALA A 635 -42.38 -1.20 -0.32
N GLN A 636 -43.51 -0.57 -0.63
CA GLN A 636 -43.62 0.40 -1.73
C GLN A 636 -42.81 1.67 -1.44
N ALA A 637 -42.87 2.18 -0.21
CA ALA A 637 -42.09 3.34 0.21
C ALA A 637 -40.58 3.06 0.18
N ARG A 638 -40.17 1.87 0.63
CA ARG A 638 -38.78 1.38 0.55
C ARG A 638 -38.30 1.30 -0.90
N ASP A 639 -39.07 0.69 -1.79
CA ASP A 639 -38.73 0.58 -3.22
C ASP A 639 -38.62 1.97 -3.87
N ARG A 640 -39.54 2.88 -3.54
CA ARG A 640 -39.50 4.25 -4.03
C ARG A 640 -38.23 4.97 -3.60
N MET A 641 -37.86 4.88 -2.32
CA MET A 641 -36.63 5.48 -1.77
C MET A 641 -35.37 4.92 -2.47
N LEU A 642 -35.30 3.60 -2.67
CA LEU A 642 -34.18 2.95 -3.36
C LEU A 642 -34.04 3.50 -4.80
N ALA A 643 -35.15 3.59 -5.54
CA ALA A 643 -35.16 4.09 -6.92
C ALA A 643 -34.84 5.59 -7.03
N ASP A 644 -35.38 6.42 -6.14
CA ASP A 644 -35.14 7.87 -6.13
C ASP A 644 -33.68 8.18 -5.78
N CYS A 645 -33.12 7.54 -4.75
CA CYS A 645 -31.71 7.70 -4.40
C CYS A 645 -30.78 7.18 -5.51
N PHE A 646 -31.17 6.09 -6.20
CA PHE A 646 -30.40 5.56 -7.33
C PHE A 646 -30.34 6.56 -8.47
N SER A 647 -31.49 7.12 -8.86
CA SER A 647 -31.58 8.13 -9.92
C SER A 647 -30.76 9.38 -9.59
N ALA A 648 -30.82 9.83 -8.33
CA ALA A 648 -30.02 10.97 -7.87
C ALA A 648 -28.51 10.66 -7.85
N ALA A 649 -28.12 9.43 -7.53
CA ALA A 649 -26.71 9.00 -7.57
C ALA A 649 -26.16 8.99 -9.00
N VAL A 650 -26.94 8.50 -9.97
CA VAL A 650 -26.57 8.53 -11.39
C VAL A 650 -26.37 9.97 -11.87
N ASN A 651 -27.29 10.87 -11.54
CA ASN A 651 -27.17 12.28 -11.93
C ASN A 651 -25.92 12.93 -11.33
N GLU A 652 -25.63 12.70 -10.04
CA GLU A 652 -24.40 13.21 -9.42
C GLU A 652 -23.14 12.67 -10.11
N LEU A 653 -23.11 11.39 -10.49
CA LEU A 653 -21.96 10.83 -11.18
C LEU A 653 -21.79 11.36 -12.59
N ARG A 654 -22.89 11.60 -13.32
CA ARG A 654 -22.85 12.26 -14.62
C ARG A 654 -22.25 13.67 -14.52
N GLU A 655 -22.63 14.42 -13.49
CA GLU A 655 -22.08 15.76 -13.22
C GLU A 655 -20.59 15.73 -12.85
N ARG A 656 -20.17 14.78 -12.01
CA ARG A 656 -18.81 14.75 -11.43
C ARG A 656 -17.78 14.05 -12.32
N LEU A 657 -18.19 13.00 -13.04
CA LEU A 657 -17.30 12.10 -13.79
C LEU A 657 -17.64 12.01 -15.28
N GLY A 658 -18.62 12.78 -15.76
CA GLY A 658 -19.04 12.81 -17.15
C GLY A 658 -20.16 11.82 -17.47
N PRO A 659 -20.75 11.91 -18.68
CA PRO A 659 -22.03 11.27 -19.01
C PRO A 659 -21.95 9.76 -19.23
N LEU A 660 -20.75 9.19 -19.43
CA LEU A 660 -20.56 7.78 -19.79
C LEU A 660 -20.33 6.91 -18.55
N PRO A 661 -21.28 6.04 -18.12
CA PRO A 661 -21.13 5.22 -16.92
C PRO A 661 -19.92 4.29 -16.96
N ALA A 662 -19.57 3.78 -18.14
CA ALA A 662 -18.41 2.91 -18.35
C ALA A 662 -17.06 3.61 -18.08
N ALA A 663 -17.02 4.95 -18.12
CA ALA A 663 -15.83 5.75 -17.86
C ALA A 663 -15.68 6.15 -16.37
N TRP A 664 -16.71 5.95 -15.54
CA TRP A 664 -16.63 6.29 -14.12
C TRP A 664 -15.58 5.44 -13.39
N ARG A 665 -14.87 6.06 -12.44
CA ARG A 665 -13.83 5.40 -11.65
C ARG A 665 -13.99 5.79 -10.19
N TRP A 666 -14.17 4.82 -9.30
CA TRP A 666 -14.22 5.07 -7.85
C TRP A 666 -12.98 5.83 -7.34
N GLY A 667 -11.81 5.51 -7.88
CA GLY A 667 -10.53 6.14 -7.55
C GLY A 667 -10.42 7.61 -7.93
N ALA A 668 -11.31 8.13 -8.80
CA ALA A 668 -11.43 9.55 -9.09
C ALA A 668 -12.21 10.30 -7.99
N LEU A 669 -13.13 9.63 -7.29
CA LEU A 669 -13.95 10.25 -6.24
C LEU A 669 -13.26 10.30 -4.87
N HIS A 670 -12.19 9.53 -4.67
CA HIS A 670 -11.59 9.34 -3.35
C HIS A 670 -10.05 9.37 -3.43
N THR A 671 -9.50 10.50 -3.90
CA THR A 671 -8.06 10.72 -4.06
C THR A 671 -7.38 11.00 -2.72
N VAL A 672 -6.19 10.42 -2.46
CA VAL A 672 -5.42 10.80 -1.25
C VAL A 672 -4.86 12.19 -1.39
N THR A 673 -4.98 12.98 -0.31
CA THR A 673 -4.13 14.15 -0.08
C THR A 673 -3.50 14.07 1.31
N LEU A 674 -2.17 13.97 1.34
CA LEU A 674 -1.37 14.05 2.57
C LEU A 674 -0.91 15.50 2.75
N ARG A 675 -1.16 16.08 3.92
CA ARG A 675 -0.76 17.45 4.27
C ARG A 675 -0.01 17.44 5.60
N HIS A 676 0.95 18.34 5.74
CA HIS A 676 1.51 18.65 7.04
C HIS A 676 0.40 19.15 7.99
N PRO A 677 0.37 18.76 9.28
CA PRO A 677 -0.65 19.21 10.24
C PRO A 677 -0.73 20.72 10.37
N LEU A 678 0.39 21.40 10.10
CA LEU A 678 0.51 22.85 10.11
C LEU A 678 0.50 23.49 8.69
N ALA A 679 0.02 22.78 7.67
CA ALA A 679 0.06 23.22 6.27
C ALA A 679 -0.83 24.43 5.94
N SER A 680 -1.55 25.00 6.91
CA SER A 680 -2.17 26.30 6.70
C SER A 680 -1.24 27.48 6.98
N VAL A 681 -0.16 27.26 7.72
CA VAL A 681 0.90 28.25 7.87
C VAL A 681 1.62 28.32 6.52
N PRO A 682 1.58 29.46 5.79
CA PRO A 682 2.08 29.50 4.41
C PRO A 682 3.55 29.06 4.26
N ALA A 683 4.40 29.40 5.24
CA ALA A 683 5.80 28.97 5.26
C ALA A 683 5.95 27.45 5.36
N ILE A 684 5.14 26.79 6.19
CA ILE A 684 5.13 25.32 6.32
C ILE A 684 4.53 24.68 5.07
N ALA A 685 3.45 25.25 4.52
CA ALA A 685 2.86 24.77 3.28
C ALA A 685 3.85 24.81 2.10
N ALA A 686 4.69 25.85 2.05
CA ALA A 686 5.75 26.00 1.06
C ALA A 686 6.90 25.00 1.28
N ALA A 687 7.31 24.77 2.54
CA ALA A 687 8.36 23.81 2.89
C ALA A 687 7.90 22.35 2.72
N PHE A 688 6.62 22.06 2.96
CA PHE A 688 6.01 20.73 2.92
C PHE A 688 4.76 20.75 2.02
N PRO A 689 4.94 20.88 0.68
CA PRO A 689 3.82 20.96 -0.24
C PRO A 689 2.97 19.69 -0.20
N PRO A 690 1.63 19.82 -0.34
CA PRO A 690 0.72 18.68 -0.24
C PRO A 690 1.00 17.65 -1.32
N HIS A 691 1.02 16.38 -0.93
CA HIS A 691 1.17 15.27 -1.88
C HIS A 691 -0.18 14.63 -2.17
N ARG A 692 -0.65 14.77 -3.42
CA ARG A 692 -1.90 14.18 -3.91
C ARG A 692 -1.61 12.99 -4.82
N ARG A 693 -2.34 11.89 -4.67
CA ARG A 693 -2.32 10.76 -5.64
C ARG A 693 -3.72 10.18 -5.80
N HIS A 694 -4.12 9.81 -7.02
CA HIS A 694 -5.37 9.08 -7.25
C HIS A 694 -5.24 7.66 -6.69
N ARG A 695 -6.32 7.08 -6.15
CA ARG A 695 -6.24 5.89 -5.28
C ARG A 695 -6.13 4.55 -6.04
N GLY A 696 -5.45 4.55 -7.18
CA GLY A 696 -5.26 3.36 -8.02
C GLY A 696 -4.28 2.36 -7.39
N GLY A 697 -4.75 1.16 -7.07
CA GLY A 697 -3.89 0.00 -6.83
C GLY A 697 -3.86 -0.56 -5.40
N LYS A 698 -4.67 -1.61 -5.20
CA LYS A 698 -4.46 -2.74 -4.26
C LYS A 698 -4.57 -2.53 -2.73
N ARG A 699 -4.69 -1.34 -2.12
CA ARG A 699 -4.88 -1.22 -0.64
C ARG A 699 -5.86 -0.12 -0.16
N ARG A 700 -7.08 -0.47 0.30
CA ARG A 700 -7.88 0.24 1.36
C ARG A 700 -9.01 -0.67 1.93
N ARG A 701 -10.11 -0.13 2.49
CA ARG A 701 -11.34 -0.90 2.84
C ARG A 701 -11.95 -1.55 1.58
N PRO A 702 -12.74 -2.62 1.72
CA PRO A 702 -14.20 -2.50 1.85
C PRO A 702 -14.85 -3.65 2.66
N LEU A 703 -14.14 -4.23 3.62
CA LEU A 703 -14.80 -4.75 4.81
C LEU A 703 -15.49 -3.53 5.45
N HIS A 704 -16.83 -3.45 5.46
CA HIS A 704 -17.51 -2.14 5.40
C HIS A 704 -17.49 -1.28 6.67
N ARG A 705 -17.36 0.03 6.43
CA ARG A 705 -18.15 1.10 7.08
C ARG A 705 -18.13 2.34 6.17
N HIS A 706 -19.25 3.05 6.09
CA HIS A 706 -19.47 4.22 5.24
C HIS A 706 -19.36 5.53 6.04
N GLY A 707 -18.92 6.59 5.37
CA GLY A 707 -18.89 7.96 5.90
C GLY A 707 -19.37 8.94 4.82
N PRO A 708 -20.08 10.02 5.18
CA PRO A 708 -20.77 10.86 4.21
C PRO A 708 -19.84 11.76 3.39
N LEU A 709 -20.18 11.95 2.11
CA LEU A 709 -19.70 13.05 1.27
C LEU A 709 -20.44 14.35 1.66
N VAL A 710 -19.76 15.31 2.30
CA VAL A 710 -20.33 16.61 2.70
C VAL A 710 -20.42 17.56 1.50
N GLN A 711 -21.54 18.27 1.39
CA GLN A 711 -21.82 19.29 0.36
C GLN A 711 -22.41 20.53 1.07
N PRO A 712 -22.01 21.77 0.72
CA PRO A 712 -22.36 22.96 1.51
C PRO A 712 -23.72 23.57 1.16
N ALA A 713 -24.51 23.92 2.18
CA ALA A 713 -25.71 24.75 2.06
C ALA A 713 -25.34 26.19 1.61
N GLY A 714 -26.16 26.77 0.71
CA GLY A 714 -25.87 28.05 0.06
C GLY A 714 -26.72 29.24 0.49
N ARG A 715 -26.13 30.43 0.24
CA ARG A 715 -26.68 31.77 -0.07
C ARG A 715 -26.73 32.82 1.06
N ARG A 716 -25.80 33.78 0.98
CA ARG A 716 -26.02 35.22 0.66
C ARG A 716 -24.70 35.86 0.17
N ARG A 717 -24.78 36.87 -0.70
CA ARG A 717 -23.66 37.32 -1.58
C ARG A 717 -23.33 38.80 -1.42
N PRO A 718 -22.04 39.14 -1.63
CA PRO A 718 -21.70 40.08 -2.71
C PRO A 718 -20.85 39.39 -3.81
N ARG A 719 -19.68 39.94 -4.18
CA ARG A 719 -18.83 39.57 -5.32
C ARG A 719 -17.38 39.98 -5.05
N LEU A 720 -16.41 39.14 -5.44
CA LEU A 720 -15.18 39.49 -6.21
C LEU A 720 -14.39 38.21 -6.54
N CYS A 721 -13.61 38.31 -7.62
CA CYS A 721 -13.20 37.32 -8.62
C CYS A 721 -12.41 36.05 -8.19
N GLY A 722 -12.49 35.02 -9.05
CA GLY A 722 -11.36 34.12 -9.35
C GLY A 722 -11.59 32.63 -9.08
N ASN A 723 -11.62 31.81 -10.13
CA ASN A 723 -11.82 30.36 -10.16
C ASN A 723 -11.16 29.56 -9.02
N GLY A 724 -11.98 28.95 -8.15
CA GLY A 724 -11.55 27.99 -7.13
C GLY A 724 -12.12 26.59 -7.39
N ARG A 725 -11.30 25.67 -7.93
CA ARG A 725 -11.61 24.23 -7.94
C ARG A 725 -11.46 23.70 -6.51
N ARG A 726 -12.58 23.27 -5.89
CA ARG A 726 -12.63 22.81 -4.50
C ARG A 726 -12.22 21.34 -4.40
N GLU A 727 -11.27 21.08 -3.51
CA GLU A 727 -10.62 19.78 -3.30
C GLU A 727 -11.32 18.99 -2.19
N LEU A 728 -11.67 17.73 -2.47
CA LEU A 728 -12.16 16.75 -1.51
C LEU A 728 -10.99 15.87 -1.08
N SER A 729 -10.75 15.79 0.23
CA SER A 729 -9.62 15.11 0.88
C SER A 729 -10.07 13.83 1.60
N ASP A 730 -9.41 12.69 1.36
CA ASP A 730 -9.50 11.46 2.19
C ASP A 730 -8.29 10.53 1.89
N GLY A 731 -7.63 10.03 2.93
CA GLY A 731 -6.24 9.56 2.89
C GLY A 731 -5.93 8.22 2.19
N LEU A 732 -4.66 7.81 2.29
CA LEU A 732 -4.15 6.54 1.75
C LEU A 732 -4.27 5.41 2.80
N ARG A 733 -3.13 4.94 3.32
CA ARG A 733 -3.03 3.87 4.33
C ARG A 733 -1.59 3.75 4.84
N CYS A 734 -1.42 3.50 6.13
CA CYS A 734 -0.11 3.33 6.77
C CYS A 734 0.53 1.96 6.42
N ARG A 735 1.84 1.81 6.70
CA ARG A 735 2.54 0.52 6.59
C ARG A 735 2.08 -0.42 7.72
N GLY A 736 1.09 -1.26 7.44
CA GLY A 736 0.84 -2.46 8.25
C GLY A 736 1.96 -3.48 8.03
N LEU A 737 2.34 -4.18 9.11
CA LEU A 737 3.19 -5.37 9.03
C LEU A 737 2.48 -6.43 8.18
N GLY A 738 3.20 -7.06 7.26
CA GLY A 738 2.66 -8.19 6.49
C GLY A 738 2.34 -9.38 7.41
N PRO A 739 1.65 -10.42 6.93
CA PRO A 739 1.53 -11.65 7.70
C PRO A 739 2.92 -12.22 7.99
N ILE A 740 3.13 -12.62 9.23
CA ILE A 740 4.39 -13.15 9.76
C ILE A 740 4.20 -14.67 9.93
N ALA A 741 5.06 -15.46 9.29
CA ALA A 741 5.23 -16.88 9.62
C ALA A 741 6.34 -16.98 10.67
N VAL A 742 6.11 -17.75 11.73
CA VAL A 742 7.05 -17.80 12.84
C VAL A 742 8.41 -18.38 12.39
N PRO A 743 9.56 -17.71 12.63
CA PRO A 743 10.86 -18.01 12.02
C PRO A 743 11.63 -19.15 12.70
N GLN A 744 12.75 -19.59 12.12
CA GLN A 744 13.62 -20.63 12.68
C GLN A 744 15.09 -20.35 12.37
N PHE A 745 15.96 -20.73 13.31
CA PHE A 745 17.40 -20.58 13.23
C PHE A 745 18.07 -21.90 13.63
N PRO A 746 18.82 -22.59 12.75
CA PRO A 746 20.05 -23.22 13.19
C PRO A 746 20.98 -22.12 13.73
N ARG A 747 21.79 -22.40 14.75
CA ARG A 747 22.70 -21.44 15.41
C ARG A 747 23.46 -20.59 14.36
N PRO A 748 23.33 -19.24 14.38
CA PRO A 748 23.54 -18.45 13.17
C PRO A 748 24.96 -17.92 12.97
N VAL A 749 25.40 -17.95 11.71
CA VAL A 749 26.28 -16.94 11.11
C VAL A 749 25.51 -16.43 9.89
N GLY A 750 24.99 -15.20 9.95
CA GLY A 750 24.34 -14.55 8.80
C GLY A 750 22.91 -14.05 9.03
N ARG A 751 22.76 -12.72 8.87
CA ARG A 751 21.56 -11.92 8.56
C ARG A 751 20.17 -12.56 8.79
N PRO A 752 19.37 -12.05 9.75
CA PRO A 752 17.93 -12.29 9.78
C PRO A 752 17.25 -11.54 8.61
N ALA A 753 16.48 -12.24 7.79
CA ALA A 753 15.76 -11.67 6.66
C ALA A 753 14.32 -11.31 7.07
N PHE A 754 14.02 -10.02 7.18
CA PHE A 754 12.65 -9.51 7.22
C PHE A 754 12.22 -9.06 5.82
N THR A 755 11.16 -9.67 5.27
CA THR A 755 10.63 -9.31 3.95
C THR A 755 9.17 -8.83 4.06
N PRO A 756 8.87 -7.53 3.86
CA PRO A 756 7.49 -7.04 3.74
C PRO A 756 6.89 -7.40 2.36
N LEU A 757 5.66 -7.92 2.35
CA LEU A 757 5.05 -8.58 1.17
C LEU A 757 4.16 -7.69 0.27
N ARG A 758 4.09 -8.06 -1.02
CA ARG A 758 3.22 -7.48 -2.07
C ARG A 758 2.33 -8.56 -2.73
N ARG A 759 1.41 -8.16 -3.61
CA ARG A 759 0.26 -9.00 -4.03
C ARG A 759 -0.19 -8.80 -5.49
N PHE A 760 -0.76 -9.88 -6.04
CA PHE A 760 -1.62 -9.90 -7.23
C PHE A 760 -3.04 -10.31 -6.82
N PRO A 761 -4.11 -9.85 -7.50
CA PRO A 761 -5.50 -10.20 -7.18
C PRO A 761 -5.82 -11.68 -7.49
N ALA A 762 -7.05 -12.12 -7.20
CA ALA A 762 -7.61 -13.42 -7.61
C ALA A 762 -9.15 -13.41 -7.58
N ARG A 763 -9.78 -14.31 -8.34
CA ARG A 763 -11.18 -14.73 -8.16
C ARG A 763 -11.49 -16.07 -8.83
N LEU A 764 -12.50 -16.75 -8.27
CA LEU A 764 -13.17 -18.03 -8.59
C LEU A 764 -14.58 -17.99 -7.94
N ALA A 765 -15.55 -18.90 -8.14
CA ALA A 765 -15.99 -19.71 -9.29
C ALA A 765 -17.35 -20.41 -8.93
N ALA A 766 -18.15 -20.85 -9.92
CA ALA A 766 -19.32 -21.75 -9.78
C ALA A 766 -19.49 -22.51 -11.12
N GLY A 767 -19.79 -23.82 -11.29
CA GLY A 767 -20.55 -24.88 -10.56
C GLY A 767 -21.86 -25.15 -11.35
N ARG A 768 -22.42 -26.33 -11.69
CA ARG A 768 -22.31 -27.83 -11.57
C ARG A 768 -23.00 -28.41 -12.86
N ASP A 769 -23.04 -29.70 -13.29
CA ASP A 769 -23.56 -30.97 -12.71
C ASP A 769 -23.43 -32.17 -13.70
N ALA A 770 -23.33 -33.42 -13.16
CA ALA A 770 -23.78 -34.77 -13.63
C ALA A 770 -23.19 -35.44 -14.92
N LYS A 771 -22.95 -36.77 -15.12
CA LYS A 771 -23.31 -38.09 -14.52
C LYS A 771 -22.27 -39.22 -14.90
N ALA A 772 -22.06 -40.20 -13.99
CA ALA A 772 -21.95 -41.70 -14.14
C ALA A 772 -20.90 -42.39 -15.08
N PRO A 773 -20.61 -43.72 -14.96
CA PRO A 773 -20.64 -44.64 -13.81
C PRO A 773 -19.43 -45.64 -13.66
N LEU A 774 -19.35 -46.23 -12.45
CA LEU A 774 -18.96 -47.60 -12.04
C LEU A 774 -18.29 -48.57 -13.03
N GLN A 775 -17.23 -49.27 -12.57
CA GLN A 775 -17.20 -50.75 -12.54
C GLN A 775 -16.14 -51.34 -11.58
N HIS A 776 -16.56 -52.44 -10.94
CA HIS A 776 -15.84 -53.30 -10.00
C HIS A 776 -14.70 -54.10 -10.64
N THR A 777 -13.68 -54.48 -9.86
CA THR A 777 -13.41 -55.91 -9.53
C THR A 777 -12.34 -56.10 -8.45
N ARG A 778 -12.52 -57.19 -7.70
CA ARG A 778 -11.84 -57.66 -6.48
C ARG A 778 -10.57 -58.47 -6.77
N ARG A 779 -9.62 -58.51 -5.82
CA ARG A 779 -9.14 -59.68 -5.01
C ARG A 779 -7.77 -59.36 -4.37
N GLN A 780 -7.67 -59.28 -3.03
CA GLN A 780 -7.19 -60.31 -2.06
C GLN A 780 -5.72 -60.77 -2.33
N HIS A 781 -4.75 -60.64 -1.41
CA HIS A 781 -4.68 -61.29 -0.08
C HIS A 781 -3.55 -60.77 0.86
N ARG A 782 -3.84 -60.80 2.18
CA ARG A 782 -3.03 -61.15 3.39
C ARG A 782 -1.89 -60.19 3.87
N ARG A 783 -2.05 -59.50 5.02
CA ARG A 783 -1.80 -59.90 6.47
C ARG A 783 -0.29 -60.04 6.76
N ARG A 784 0.38 -59.57 7.83
CA ARG A 784 0.19 -59.07 9.24
C ARG A 784 1.64 -58.66 9.68
N ALA A 785 2.05 -58.00 10.77
CA ALA A 785 1.57 -57.29 11.97
C ALA A 785 2.83 -56.64 12.63
N ALA A 786 2.67 -55.61 13.47
CA ALA A 786 3.70 -54.97 14.35
C ALA A 786 4.02 -55.85 15.60
N PRO A 787 4.98 -55.54 16.52
CA PRO A 787 5.01 -54.34 17.42
C PRO A 787 6.42 -53.84 17.94
N ASP A 788 6.44 -52.76 18.72
CA ASP A 788 7.60 -52.01 19.31
C ASP A 788 7.81 -52.27 20.85
N PRO A 789 8.62 -51.55 21.68
CA PRO A 789 9.71 -50.54 21.52
C PRO A 789 11.04 -51.01 22.25
N PRO A 790 11.67 -50.45 23.35
CA PRO A 790 11.91 -49.09 23.90
C PRO A 790 13.33 -48.74 24.53
N ALA A 791 13.53 -47.46 24.95
CA ALA A 791 14.26 -46.90 26.14
C ALA A 791 15.81 -46.64 26.23
N ARG A 792 16.16 -45.34 26.37
CA ARG A 792 17.08 -44.64 27.34
C ARG A 792 18.63 -44.92 27.43
N SER A 793 19.45 -43.87 27.68
CA SER A 793 20.92 -43.94 27.94
C SER A 793 21.44 -42.74 28.82
N PRO A 794 22.51 -42.82 29.67
CA PRO A 794 22.95 -41.70 30.52
C PRO A 794 24.41 -41.17 30.36
N ALA A 795 24.56 -39.85 30.64
CA ALA A 795 25.52 -39.05 31.44
C ALA A 795 27.09 -39.15 31.45
N MET A 796 27.71 -37.93 31.42
CA MET A 796 28.90 -37.36 32.13
C MET A 796 30.37 -37.62 31.68
N ARG A 797 31.13 -36.57 31.24
CA ARG A 797 32.18 -35.71 31.92
C ARG A 797 33.57 -36.41 32.03
N THR A 798 34.80 -35.84 31.85
CA THR A 798 35.46 -34.51 31.82
C THR A 798 36.96 -34.74 31.43
N SER A 799 37.59 -34.04 30.46
CA SER A 799 38.53 -32.89 30.55
C SER A 799 40.07 -33.14 30.53
N ARG A 800 40.79 -32.23 29.79
CA ARG A 800 42.24 -31.81 29.81
C ARG A 800 43.26 -32.67 29.02
N ALA A 801 44.35 -32.16 28.39
CA ALA A 801 44.86 -30.85 27.95
C ALA A 801 46.23 -31.04 27.22
N CYS A 802 46.70 -30.02 26.46
CA CYS A 802 48.08 -29.74 25.95
C CYS A 802 48.66 -30.62 24.81
N GLY A 803 49.42 -30.15 23.81
CA GLY A 803 49.95 -28.83 23.42
C GLY A 803 51.01 -28.95 22.28
N LEU A 804 51.27 -27.83 21.55
CA LEU A 804 52.37 -27.51 20.59
C LEU A 804 52.52 -28.33 19.28
N ALA A 805 53.00 -27.83 18.12
CA ALA A 805 53.27 -26.51 17.52
C ALA A 805 53.77 -26.70 16.06
N LEU A 806 53.44 -25.75 15.15
CA LEU A 806 54.17 -25.20 13.95
C LEU A 806 54.89 -26.15 12.94
N ALA A 807 54.92 -25.97 11.60
CA ALA A 807 54.76 -24.81 10.70
C ALA A 807 54.59 -25.23 9.21
N ALA A 808 54.19 -24.24 8.39
CA ALA A 808 54.45 -24.02 6.95
C ALA A 808 53.52 -24.61 5.86
N LEU A 809 52.58 -23.75 5.43
CA LEU A 809 52.36 -23.24 4.06
C LEU A 809 52.33 -24.23 2.86
N ALA A 810 51.12 -24.41 2.31
CA ALA A 810 50.87 -24.31 0.88
C ALA A 810 49.45 -23.76 0.62
N VAL A 811 49.41 -22.72 -0.20
CA VAL A 811 48.28 -21.88 -0.59
C VAL A 811 47.25 -22.68 -1.40
N LEU A 812 45.97 -22.58 -1.02
CA LEU A 812 44.83 -22.91 -1.90
C LEU A 812 44.16 -21.61 -2.34
N PRO A 813 43.86 -21.41 -3.65
CA PRO A 813 43.20 -20.19 -4.10
C PRO A 813 41.76 -20.15 -3.62
N SER A 814 41.43 -19.08 -2.90
CA SER A 814 40.06 -18.62 -2.69
C SER A 814 39.48 -18.18 -4.04
N ALA A 815 38.45 -18.86 -4.54
CA ALA A 815 37.62 -18.36 -5.63
C ALA A 815 36.56 -17.38 -5.07
N ALA A 816 37.02 -16.32 -4.40
CA ALA A 816 36.32 -15.05 -4.38
C ALA A 816 36.81 -14.28 -5.61
N GLN A 817 36.17 -14.50 -6.76
CA GLN A 817 36.46 -13.73 -7.97
C GLN A 817 36.27 -12.25 -7.62
N ALA A 818 37.34 -11.46 -7.71
CA ALA A 818 37.25 -10.01 -7.65
C ALA A 818 36.24 -9.57 -8.72
N ARG A 819 35.14 -8.93 -8.33
CA ARG A 819 34.19 -8.33 -9.29
C ARG A 819 34.99 -7.38 -10.18
N THR A 820 35.00 -7.64 -11.49
CA THR A 820 35.67 -6.78 -12.46
C THR A 820 35.10 -5.36 -12.41
N THR A 821 35.84 -4.37 -12.89
CA THR A 821 35.34 -2.99 -13.04
C THR A 821 34.03 -2.94 -13.82
N THR A 822 33.85 -3.82 -14.81
CA THR A 822 32.61 -3.99 -15.59
C THR A 822 31.44 -4.52 -14.75
N ASP A 823 31.63 -5.56 -13.93
CA ASP A 823 30.57 -6.07 -13.01
C ASP A 823 30.09 -4.98 -12.05
N GLN A 824 31.02 -4.16 -11.58
CA GLN A 824 30.72 -3.03 -10.70
C GLN A 824 29.96 -1.93 -11.45
N ALA A 825 30.35 -1.63 -12.70
CA ALA A 825 29.65 -0.67 -13.53
C ALA A 825 28.21 -1.12 -13.83
N LEU A 826 28.02 -2.34 -14.34
CA LEU A 826 26.68 -2.88 -14.62
C LEU A 826 25.85 -3.10 -13.34
N GLY A 827 26.50 -3.45 -12.22
CA GLY A 827 25.86 -3.50 -10.91
C GLY A 827 25.39 -2.13 -10.42
N ARG A 828 26.13 -1.05 -10.73
CA ARG A 828 25.67 0.33 -10.48
C ARG A 828 24.50 0.70 -11.38
N VAL A 829 24.56 0.39 -12.68
CA VAL A 829 23.43 0.61 -13.59
C VAL A 829 22.18 -0.13 -13.09
N LEU A 830 22.32 -1.38 -12.64
CA LEU A 830 21.22 -2.15 -12.06
C LEU A 830 20.70 -1.53 -10.74
N ALA A 831 21.58 -1.00 -9.90
CA ALA A 831 21.18 -0.48 -8.58
C ALA A 831 20.69 0.97 -8.62
N GLU A 832 21.06 1.75 -9.64
CA GLU A 832 20.94 3.21 -9.66
C GLU A 832 20.47 3.80 -11.02
N GLY A 833 20.19 2.99 -12.04
CA GLY A 833 19.70 3.42 -13.36
C GLY A 833 18.46 4.33 -13.32
N GLU A 834 18.48 5.44 -14.06
CA GLU A 834 17.45 6.49 -13.96
C GLU A 834 17.24 7.04 -12.51
N ALA A 835 18.31 7.05 -11.70
CA ALA A 835 18.32 7.41 -10.28
C ALA A 835 17.50 6.47 -9.37
N ARG A 836 17.14 5.28 -9.86
CA ARG A 836 16.42 4.23 -9.14
C ARG A 836 17.03 2.86 -9.49
N PRO A 837 16.79 1.78 -8.75
CA PRO A 837 17.21 0.47 -9.25
C PRO A 837 16.48 0.14 -10.55
N LEU A 838 17.05 -0.72 -11.40
CA LEU A 838 16.39 -1.48 -12.47
C LEU A 838 15.93 -2.86 -11.95
N ALA A 839 14.90 -3.44 -12.57
CA ALA A 839 14.32 -4.70 -12.14
C ALA A 839 15.25 -5.86 -12.55
N ALA A 840 15.75 -5.79 -13.77
CA ALA A 840 16.68 -6.75 -14.34
C ALA A 840 17.65 -6.10 -15.32
N ILE A 841 18.86 -6.63 -15.38
CA ILE A 841 19.79 -6.44 -16.50
C ILE A 841 20.30 -7.82 -16.91
N ALA A 842 20.13 -8.16 -18.17
CA ALA A 842 20.86 -9.24 -18.84
C ALA A 842 21.68 -8.60 -19.96
N ALA A 843 22.99 -8.83 -19.98
CA ALA A 843 23.88 -8.20 -20.94
C ALA A 843 24.99 -9.15 -21.39
N ILE A 844 25.35 -9.10 -22.66
CA ILE A 844 26.40 -9.90 -23.29
C ILE A 844 27.27 -8.99 -24.17
N ARG A 845 28.59 -9.14 -24.03
CA ARG A 845 29.57 -8.65 -24.99
C ARG A 845 30.04 -9.81 -25.86
N LEU A 846 29.93 -9.65 -27.17
CA LEU A 846 30.55 -10.54 -28.14
C LEU A 846 31.88 -9.95 -28.61
N ARG A 847 32.89 -10.80 -28.78
CA ARG A 847 34.12 -10.49 -29.51
C ARG A 847 34.33 -11.55 -30.58
N HIS A 848 34.53 -11.14 -31.84
CA HIS A 848 34.69 -12.06 -32.97
C HIS A 848 33.61 -13.17 -33.02
N GLY A 849 32.35 -12.79 -32.75
CA GLY A 849 31.19 -13.69 -32.76
C GLY A 849 31.07 -14.63 -31.55
N GLN A 850 31.98 -14.56 -30.57
CA GLN A 850 31.96 -15.38 -29.36
C GLN A 850 31.63 -14.56 -28.12
N VAL A 851 31.00 -15.18 -27.13
CA VAL A 851 30.70 -14.52 -25.83
C VAL A 851 32.00 -14.25 -25.10
N ALA A 852 32.39 -12.98 -25.01
CA ALA A 852 33.56 -12.54 -24.27
C ALA A 852 33.22 -12.16 -22.82
N TYR A 853 32.00 -11.68 -22.59
CA TYR A 853 31.53 -11.32 -21.27
C TYR A 853 30.00 -11.45 -21.18
N SER A 854 29.49 -11.79 -20.00
CA SER A 854 28.05 -11.83 -19.74
C SER A 854 27.75 -11.38 -18.31
N TYR A 855 26.68 -10.62 -18.14
CA TYR A 855 26.18 -10.15 -16.86
C TYR A 855 24.69 -10.44 -16.74
N TYR A 856 24.28 -11.00 -15.60
CA TYR A 856 22.89 -11.25 -15.28
C TYR A 856 22.65 -10.76 -13.85
N GLY A 857 21.80 -9.76 -13.71
CA GLY A 857 21.55 -9.12 -12.43
C GLY A 857 20.10 -8.72 -12.27
N GLY A 858 19.64 -8.68 -11.03
CA GLY A 858 18.25 -8.37 -10.70
C GLY A 858 17.37 -9.62 -10.77
N PHE A 859 16.13 -9.46 -11.18
CA PHE A 859 15.14 -10.54 -11.21
C PHE A 859 14.32 -10.58 -12.48
N ALA A 860 14.22 -11.76 -13.08
CA ALA A 860 13.38 -12.04 -14.25
C ALA A 860 11.89 -11.96 -13.90
N ARG A 861 11.53 -12.49 -12.73
CA ARG A 861 10.15 -12.52 -12.27
C ARG A 861 10.10 -12.37 -10.77
N ARG A 862 9.18 -11.56 -10.30
CA ARG A 862 8.88 -11.38 -8.89
C ARG A 862 7.41 -11.73 -8.64
N THR A 863 7.22 -12.90 -8.03
CA THR A 863 5.88 -13.46 -7.78
C THR A 863 5.46 -13.29 -6.33
N ARG A 864 4.23 -13.75 -6.03
CA ARG A 864 3.71 -13.81 -4.66
C ARG A 864 4.56 -14.69 -3.71
N THR A 865 5.37 -15.61 -4.24
CA THR A 865 6.02 -16.71 -3.51
C THR A 865 7.54 -16.71 -3.58
N GLY A 866 8.13 -15.78 -4.34
CA GLY A 866 9.58 -15.71 -4.51
C GLY A 866 9.98 -14.81 -5.68
N THR A 867 11.28 -14.55 -5.74
CA THR A 867 11.92 -13.82 -6.82
C THR A 867 12.74 -14.81 -7.63
N THR A 868 12.43 -14.95 -8.91
CA THR A 868 13.25 -15.68 -9.88
C THR A 868 14.36 -14.73 -10.35
N PRO A 869 15.64 -15.02 -10.05
CA PRO A 869 16.75 -14.20 -10.54
C PRO A 869 16.80 -14.23 -12.06
N VAL A 870 17.44 -13.23 -12.66
CA VAL A 870 17.80 -13.29 -14.08
C VAL A 870 18.90 -14.33 -14.25
N ASP A 871 18.77 -15.15 -15.28
CA ASP A 871 19.76 -16.12 -15.70
C ASP A 871 19.89 -16.15 -17.23
N PRO A 872 20.86 -16.89 -17.81
CA PRO A 872 21.04 -16.96 -19.26
C PRO A 872 19.83 -17.49 -20.06
N ASP A 873 18.92 -18.20 -19.40
CA ASP A 873 17.78 -18.89 -20.02
C ASP A 873 16.47 -18.10 -19.87
N THR A 874 16.49 -17.03 -19.09
CA THR A 874 15.37 -16.10 -18.90
C THR A 874 14.90 -15.55 -20.25
N LEU A 875 13.62 -15.73 -20.57
CA LEU A 875 13.00 -15.28 -21.81
C LEU A 875 12.44 -13.86 -21.62
N PHE A 876 13.09 -12.85 -22.18
CA PHE A 876 12.59 -11.47 -22.17
C PHE A 876 11.73 -11.20 -23.41
N ARG A 877 10.68 -10.40 -23.27
CA ARG A 877 9.99 -9.80 -24.42
C ARG A 877 10.87 -8.70 -25.00
N ILE A 878 11.60 -8.96 -26.08
CA ILE A 878 12.65 -8.07 -26.63
C ILE A 878 12.14 -6.89 -27.49
N ALA A 879 10.86 -6.55 -27.37
CA ALA A 879 10.24 -5.43 -28.09
C ALA A 879 10.65 -5.39 -29.59
N SER A 880 10.97 -4.21 -30.13
CA SER A 880 11.20 -4.01 -31.58
C SER A 880 12.33 -4.83 -32.22
N ILE A 881 13.21 -5.47 -31.45
CA ILE A 881 14.15 -6.47 -31.98
C ILE A 881 13.40 -7.63 -32.66
N SER A 882 12.15 -7.89 -32.26
CA SER A 882 11.24 -8.85 -32.90
C SER A 882 11.09 -8.64 -34.41
N LYS A 883 11.26 -7.40 -34.90
CA LYS A 883 11.16 -7.07 -36.33
C LYS A 883 12.22 -7.80 -37.16
N ILE A 884 13.43 -7.96 -36.63
CA ILE A 884 14.51 -8.71 -37.30
C ILE A 884 14.07 -10.15 -37.57
N VAL A 885 13.57 -10.83 -36.55
CA VAL A 885 13.14 -12.24 -36.65
C VAL A 885 11.90 -12.36 -37.54
N THR A 886 10.98 -11.40 -37.45
CA THR A 886 9.84 -11.30 -38.37
C THR A 886 10.31 -11.24 -39.83
N THR A 887 11.28 -10.37 -40.13
CA THR A 887 11.86 -10.20 -41.45
C THR A 887 12.61 -11.44 -41.92
N ILE A 888 13.33 -12.16 -41.06
CA ILE A 888 13.99 -13.43 -41.44
C ILE A 888 12.97 -14.43 -42.01
N GLY A 889 11.85 -14.62 -41.31
CA GLY A 889 10.78 -15.50 -41.80
C GLY A 889 10.10 -14.98 -43.07
N LEU A 890 9.98 -13.67 -43.23
CA LEU A 890 9.49 -13.07 -44.47
C LEU A 890 10.46 -13.29 -45.64
N MET A 891 11.77 -13.12 -45.41
CA MET A 891 12.81 -13.30 -46.43
C MET A 891 12.89 -14.75 -46.90
N GLU A 892 12.57 -15.72 -46.05
CA GLU A 892 12.43 -17.12 -46.50
C GLU A 892 11.30 -17.27 -47.52
N LEU A 893 10.16 -16.61 -47.30
CA LEU A 893 9.06 -16.59 -48.29
C LEU A 893 9.47 -15.82 -49.57
N VAL A 894 10.37 -14.85 -49.45
CA VAL A 894 10.97 -14.15 -50.61
C VAL A 894 11.87 -15.07 -51.42
N GLU A 895 12.77 -15.83 -50.77
CA GLU A 895 13.63 -16.81 -51.45
C GLU A 895 12.82 -17.95 -52.10
N GLN A 896 11.67 -18.29 -51.52
CA GLN A 896 10.71 -19.24 -52.09
C GLN A 896 9.88 -18.65 -53.26
N GLY A 897 10.03 -17.36 -53.57
CA GLY A 897 9.26 -16.66 -54.60
C GLY A 897 7.78 -16.45 -54.26
N ARG A 898 7.40 -16.63 -52.99
CA ARG A 898 6.01 -16.51 -52.50
C ARG A 898 5.64 -15.07 -52.16
N ILE A 899 6.64 -14.23 -51.86
CA ILE A 899 6.53 -12.78 -51.65
C ILE A 899 7.63 -12.08 -52.44
N ASN A 900 7.32 -10.94 -53.04
CA ASN A 900 8.29 -10.06 -53.68
C ASN A 900 8.33 -8.72 -52.93
N LEU A 901 9.54 -8.28 -52.55
CA LEU A 901 9.74 -7.06 -51.76
C LEU A 901 9.25 -5.80 -52.46
N ASP A 902 9.39 -5.72 -53.78
CA ASP A 902 9.08 -4.54 -54.59
C ASP A 902 7.68 -4.60 -55.22
N HIS A 903 6.91 -5.62 -54.86
CA HIS A 903 5.54 -5.80 -55.31
C HIS A 903 4.54 -5.16 -54.33
N ASP A 904 3.34 -4.91 -54.83
CA ASP A 904 2.27 -4.26 -54.08
C ASP A 904 1.82 -5.11 -52.88
N ALA A 905 1.79 -4.52 -51.69
CA ALA A 905 1.33 -5.20 -50.49
C ALA A 905 -0.17 -5.59 -50.54
N SER A 906 -0.97 -4.89 -51.34
CA SER A 906 -2.41 -5.15 -51.50
C SER A 906 -2.68 -6.57 -52.01
N ASP A 907 -1.84 -7.06 -52.92
CA ASP A 907 -1.99 -8.37 -53.55
C ASP A 907 -1.76 -9.51 -52.54
N TYR A 908 -0.90 -9.28 -51.55
CA TYR A 908 -0.66 -10.24 -50.46
C TYR A 908 -1.69 -10.14 -49.34
N LEU A 909 -2.27 -8.96 -49.10
CA LEU A 909 -3.25 -8.71 -48.02
C LEU A 909 -4.69 -9.09 -48.39
N GLY A 910 -5.02 -9.07 -49.68
CA GLY A 910 -6.37 -9.38 -50.18
C GLY A 910 -7.37 -8.23 -50.01
N PHE A 911 -6.89 -7.00 -49.82
CA PHE A 911 -7.68 -5.77 -49.89
C PHE A 911 -6.80 -4.61 -50.40
N PRO A 912 -7.37 -3.56 -51.02
CA PRO A 912 -6.60 -2.41 -51.49
C PRO A 912 -5.97 -1.65 -50.32
N LEU A 913 -4.65 -1.59 -50.27
CA LEU A 913 -3.89 -0.78 -49.32
C LEU A 913 -3.29 0.42 -50.09
N ARG A 914 -3.97 1.57 -49.99
CA ARG A 914 -3.62 2.81 -50.68
C ARG A 914 -3.72 4.00 -49.77
N ASN A 915 -2.70 4.84 -49.76
CA ASN A 915 -2.82 6.16 -49.15
C ASN A 915 -3.83 6.99 -49.98
N PRO A 916 -4.92 7.48 -49.39
CA PRO A 916 -5.93 8.26 -50.12
C PRO A 916 -5.41 9.53 -50.79
N ASP A 917 -4.32 10.13 -50.29
CA ASP A 917 -3.69 11.32 -50.88
C ASP A 917 -2.79 10.96 -52.08
N PHE A 918 -2.42 9.68 -52.21
CA PHE A 918 -1.55 9.13 -53.28
C PHE A 918 -2.09 7.80 -53.83
N PRO A 919 -3.32 7.77 -54.37
CA PRO A 919 -4.00 6.52 -54.71
C PRO A 919 -3.31 5.72 -55.85
N ASP A 920 -2.53 6.40 -56.68
CA ASP A 920 -1.80 5.82 -57.81
C ASP A 920 -0.40 5.31 -57.43
N VAL A 921 0.07 5.58 -56.21
CA VAL A 921 1.38 5.12 -55.72
C VAL A 921 1.19 3.84 -54.91
N PRO A 922 1.69 2.68 -55.39
CA PRO A 922 1.55 1.43 -54.65
C PRO A 922 2.42 1.45 -53.39
N ILE A 923 1.91 0.86 -52.30
CA ILE A 923 2.67 0.60 -51.08
C ILE A 923 3.30 -0.79 -51.22
N THR A 924 4.62 -0.87 -51.33
CA THR A 924 5.32 -2.16 -51.51
C THR A 924 5.64 -2.84 -50.19
N VAL A 925 5.95 -4.14 -50.23
CA VAL A 925 6.39 -4.89 -49.04
C VAL A 925 7.67 -4.30 -48.44
N ARG A 926 8.59 -3.81 -49.28
CA ARG A 926 9.82 -3.12 -48.87
C ARG A 926 9.51 -1.87 -48.05
N MET A 927 8.57 -1.04 -48.53
CA MET A 927 8.17 0.18 -47.83
C MET A 927 7.55 -0.09 -46.45
N LEU A 928 6.93 -1.26 -46.25
CA LEU A 928 6.44 -1.69 -44.94
C LEU A 928 7.60 -2.08 -44.00
N LEU A 929 8.64 -2.74 -44.53
CA LEU A 929 9.80 -3.19 -43.76
C LEU A 929 10.70 -2.03 -43.32
N ASP A 930 10.90 -1.05 -44.19
CA ASP A 930 11.80 0.09 -43.97
C ASP A 930 11.10 1.37 -43.49
N HIS A 931 9.81 1.28 -43.17
CA HIS A 931 9.02 2.37 -42.60
C HIS A 931 8.82 3.59 -43.53
N THR A 932 8.86 3.40 -44.85
CA THR A 932 8.60 4.47 -45.84
C THR A 932 7.20 4.43 -46.46
N SER A 933 6.32 3.53 -45.99
CA SER A 933 5.00 3.26 -46.58
C SER A 933 3.95 4.38 -46.54
N SER A 934 4.18 5.47 -45.79
CA SER A 934 3.16 6.48 -45.40
C SER A 934 2.05 5.99 -44.44
N ILE A 935 2.17 4.77 -43.88
CA ILE A 935 1.28 4.25 -42.85
C ILE A 935 1.79 4.64 -41.46
N ARG A 936 0.90 4.94 -40.53
CA ARG A 936 1.22 5.34 -39.14
C ARG A 936 0.41 4.57 -38.08
N ASP A 937 0.90 4.59 -36.85
CA ASP A 937 0.32 3.84 -35.71
C ASP A 937 -0.94 4.47 -35.08
N ALA A 938 -1.14 5.78 -35.22
CA ALA A 938 -2.32 6.53 -34.76
C ALA A 938 -2.75 6.20 -33.30
N ASP A 939 -4.05 6.06 -33.00
CA ASP A 939 -4.57 5.69 -31.66
C ASP A 939 -4.23 4.23 -31.26
N GLY A 940 -3.87 3.36 -32.21
CA GLY A 940 -3.42 2.00 -31.90
C GLY A 940 -3.20 1.09 -33.12
N TYR A 941 -2.38 0.06 -32.95
CA TYR A 941 -1.91 -0.83 -34.03
C TYR A 941 -2.19 -2.32 -33.78
N THR A 942 -3.14 -2.64 -32.89
CA THR A 942 -3.57 -4.03 -32.62
C THR A 942 -5.09 -4.13 -32.59
N LEU A 943 -5.64 -5.12 -33.29
CA LEU A 943 -7.08 -5.43 -33.28
C LEU A 943 -7.38 -6.67 -32.45
N PRO A 944 -8.56 -6.72 -31.79
CA PRO A 944 -8.99 -7.90 -31.07
C PRO A 944 -9.25 -9.10 -32.00
N PRO A 945 -9.28 -10.34 -31.46
CA PRO A 945 -9.64 -11.54 -32.21
C PRO A 945 -10.99 -11.40 -32.92
N GLY A 946 -11.09 -11.89 -34.15
CA GLY A 946 -12.31 -11.83 -34.97
C GLY A 946 -12.45 -10.58 -35.85
N HIS A 947 -11.58 -9.60 -35.69
CA HIS A 947 -11.54 -8.39 -36.53
C HIS A 947 -10.44 -8.49 -37.59
N PRO A 948 -10.75 -8.35 -38.89
CA PRO A 948 -9.74 -8.34 -39.96
C PRO A 948 -8.91 -7.05 -39.95
N ILE A 949 -7.64 -7.16 -40.36
CA ILE A 949 -6.70 -6.03 -40.37
C ILE A 949 -7.12 -4.88 -41.30
N ALA A 950 -7.98 -5.16 -42.29
CA ALA A 950 -8.56 -4.15 -43.17
C ALA A 950 -9.39 -3.09 -42.41
N GLU A 951 -9.89 -3.38 -41.21
CA GLU A 951 -10.65 -2.42 -40.39
C GLU A 951 -9.83 -1.19 -39.96
N PHE A 952 -8.49 -1.26 -39.98
CA PHE A 952 -7.65 -0.07 -39.80
C PHE A 952 -7.78 0.93 -40.95
N PHE A 953 -8.18 0.46 -42.13
CA PHE A 953 -8.22 1.24 -43.37
C PHE A 953 -9.65 1.44 -43.86
N ASP A 954 -10.59 1.63 -42.93
CA ASP A 954 -11.98 1.97 -43.24
C ASP A 954 -12.04 3.25 -44.10
N PRO A 955 -12.55 3.18 -45.34
CA PRO A 955 -12.57 4.31 -46.28
C PRO A 955 -13.46 5.49 -45.82
N SER A 956 -14.33 5.27 -44.84
CA SER A 956 -15.14 6.32 -44.23
C SER A 956 -14.32 7.26 -43.34
N ARG A 957 -13.17 6.80 -42.81
CA ARG A 957 -12.27 7.63 -41.99
C ARG A 957 -11.58 8.68 -42.84
N LYS A 958 -11.40 9.87 -42.27
CA LYS A 958 -10.82 11.04 -42.94
C LYS A 958 -9.65 11.62 -42.13
N PRO A 959 -8.74 12.37 -42.78
CA PRO A 959 -7.75 13.19 -42.09
C PRO A 959 -8.34 13.94 -40.88
N GLY A 960 -7.69 13.82 -39.72
CA GLY A 960 -8.17 14.36 -38.44
C GLY A 960 -8.92 13.36 -37.54
N ASP A 961 -9.35 12.21 -38.06
CA ASP A 961 -9.83 11.10 -37.24
C ASP A 961 -8.64 10.46 -36.49
N PRO A 962 -8.73 10.29 -35.15
CA PRO A 962 -7.68 9.61 -34.36
C PRO A 962 -7.34 8.19 -34.83
N ALA A 963 -8.26 7.51 -35.51
CA ALA A 963 -8.08 6.17 -36.08
C ALA A 963 -7.75 6.18 -37.59
N TYR A 964 -7.29 7.32 -38.13
CA TYR A 964 -6.84 7.44 -39.51
C TYR A 964 -5.35 7.05 -39.65
N HIS A 965 -5.08 5.93 -40.30
CA HIS A 965 -3.76 5.27 -40.35
C HIS A 965 -2.84 5.68 -41.52
N PHE A 966 -3.20 6.70 -42.28
CA PHE A 966 -2.32 7.27 -43.31
C PHE A 966 -1.77 8.62 -42.87
N ALA A 967 -0.50 8.87 -43.19
CA ALA A 967 0.04 10.22 -43.25
C ALA A 967 -0.78 11.06 -44.25
N HIS A 968 -1.07 12.31 -43.89
CA HIS A 968 -1.92 13.20 -44.68
C HIS A 968 -1.39 14.63 -44.62
N ALA A 969 -1.61 15.38 -45.71
CA ALA A 969 -1.32 16.81 -45.80
C ALA A 969 0.14 17.25 -45.52
N ASP A 970 1.09 16.32 -45.50
CA ASP A 970 2.54 16.56 -45.36
C ASP A 970 3.27 16.55 -46.71
N GLY A 971 2.61 16.07 -47.78
CA GLY A 971 3.13 16.11 -49.14
C GLY A 971 4.10 14.96 -49.48
N HIS A 972 4.14 13.91 -48.66
CA HIS A 972 5.08 12.80 -48.82
C HIS A 972 4.42 11.53 -49.37
N PRO A 973 4.61 11.18 -50.66
CA PRO A 973 4.12 9.91 -51.20
C PRO A 973 4.82 8.68 -50.58
N PRO A 974 4.23 7.48 -50.65
CA PRO A 974 4.89 6.24 -50.28
C PRO A 974 6.30 6.12 -50.88
N GLY A 975 7.27 5.76 -50.05
CA GLY A 975 8.69 5.65 -50.39
C GLY A 975 9.51 6.94 -50.18
N SER A 976 8.87 8.10 -49.94
CA SER A 976 9.60 9.38 -49.86
C SER A 976 9.91 9.88 -48.44
N TRP A 977 9.28 9.31 -47.42
CA TRP A 977 9.41 9.77 -46.04
C TRP A 977 9.42 8.60 -45.06
N PHE A 978 10.37 8.62 -44.14
CA PHE A 978 10.46 7.64 -43.06
C PHE A 978 9.61 8.06 -41.86
N ASP A 979 8.67 7.19 -41.47
CA ASP A 979 7.88 7.33 -40.24
C ASP A 979 7.76 5.97 -39.54
N TYR A 980 8.30 5.86 -38.34
CA TYR A 980 8.41 4.58 -37.64
C TYR A 980 7.02 4.01 -37.29
N CYS A 981 6.68 2.86 -37.87
CA CYS A 981 5.32 2.33 -37.83
C CYS A 981 5.27 0.85 -37.41
N ASN A 982 4.64 0.56 -36.27
CA ASN A 982 4.45 -0.79 -35.77
C ASN A 982 3.36 -1.56 -36.53
N LEU A 983 2.31 -0.87 -36.99
CA LEU A 983 1.23 -1.48 -37.77
C LEU A 983 1.74 -2.14 -39.06
N CYS A 984 2.78 -1.59 -39.69
CA CYS A 984 3.42 -2.19 -40.87
C CYS A 984 3.84 -3.65 -40.64
N TYR A 985 4.34 -3.98 -39.46
CA TYR A 985 4.74 -5.35 -39.13
C TYR A 985 3.54 -6.24 -38.80
N GLY A 986 2.42 -5.66 -38.35
CA GLY A 986 1.13 -6.34 -38.29
C GLY A 986 0.60 -6.74 -39.67
N LEU A 987 0.77 -5.86 -40.67
CA LEU A 987 0.47 -6.16 -42.07
C LEU A 987 1.40 -7.25 -42.61
N ILE A 988 2.70 -7.14 -42.37
CA ILE A 988 3.69 -8.17 -42.73
C ILE A 988 3.32 -9.53 -42.14
N GLY A 989 3.01 -9.60 -40.84
CA GLY A 989 2.57 -10.84 -40.22
C GLY A 989 1.33 -11.43 -40.91
N THR A 990 0.37 -10.58 -41.29
CA THR A 990 -0.84 -11.02 -42.02
C THR A 990 -0.50 -11.53 -43.43
N MET A 991 0.38 -10.85 -44.16
CA MET A 991 0.86 -11.29 -45.48
C MET A 991 1.58 -12.64 -45.38
N MET A 992 2.43 -12.83 -44.38
CA MET A 992 3.12 -14.10 -44.13
C MET A 992 2.12 -15.23 -43.90
N GLU A 993 1.06 -14.99 -43.13
CA GLU A 993 0.02 -16.00 -42.92
C GLU A 993 -0.72 -16.35 -44.21
N ARG A 994 -1.00 -15.37 -45.07
CA ARG A 994 -1.65 -15.61 -46.38
C ARG A 994 -0.74 -16.36 -47.37
N ALA A 995 0.54 -16.01 -47.43
CA ALA A 995 1.52 -16.63 -48.34
C ALA A 995 1.98 -18.02 -47.85
N SER A 996 1.96 -18.28 -46.54
CA SER A 996 2.31 -19.58 -45.96
C SER A 996 1.11 -20.52 -45.80
N GLY A 997 -0.08 -20.00 -45.53
CA GLY A 997 -1.24 -20.77 -45.05
C GLY A 997 -1.15 -21.12 -43.56
N GLU A 998 -0.10 -20.66 -42.87
CA GLU A 998 0.16 -20.96 -41.47
C GLU A 998 -0.04 -19.74 -40.58
N ARG A 999 -0.35 -19.97 -39.31
CA ARG A 999 -0.45 -18.90 -38.32
C ARG A 999 0.92 -18.33 -38.00
N PHE A 1000 1.03 -17.01 -37.87
CA PHE A 1000 2.32 -16.30 -37.79
C PHE A 1000 3.23 -16.82 -36.68
N ASP A 1001 2.70 -17.02 -35.47
CA ASP A 1001 3.48 -17.55 -34.34
C ASP A 1001 4.02 -18.97 -34.58
N ARG A 1002 3.28 -19.79 -35.33
CA ARG A 1002 3.67 -21.16 -35.67
C ARG A 1002 4.68 -21.19 -36.81
N PHE A 1003 4.47 -20.37 -37.83
CA PHE A 1003 5.41 -20.21 -38.93
C PHE A 1003 6.77 -19.79 -38.38
N GLN A 1004 6.83 -18.71 -37.60
CA GLN A 1004 8.07 -18.23 -36.99
C GLN A 1004 8.75 -19.29 -36.10
N GLN A 1005 7.96 -20.06 -35.35
CA GLN A 1005 8.48 -21.15 -34.54
C GLN A 1005 9.13 -22.25 -35.38
N ALA A 1006 8.44 -22.71 -36.43
CA ALA A 1006 8.85 -23.88 -37.22
C ALA A 1006 9.97 -23.56 -38.23
N HIS A 1007 9.97 -22.35 -38.78
CA HIS A 1007 10.84 -21.96 -39.89
C HIS A 1007 12.08 -21.17 -39.44
N VAL A 1008 11.99 -20.42 -38.34
CA VAL A 1008 13.10 -19.57 -37.89
C VAL A 1008 13.65 -20.02 -36.54
N LEU A 1009 12.82 -20.06 -35.50
CA LEU A 1009 13.31 -20.30 -34.14
C LEU A 1009 13.83 -21.73 -33.94
N ALA A 1010 13.03 -22.75 -34.30
CA ALA A 1010 13.41 -24.14 -34.09
C ALA A 1010 14.63 -24.57 -34.93
N PRO A 1011 14.75 -24.24 -36.23
CA PRO A 1011 15.92 -24.60 -37.03
C PRO A 1011 17.21 -23.94 -36.55
N LEU A 1012 17.12 -22.73 -35.98
CA LEU A 1012 18.25 -22.07 -35.34
C LEU A 1012 18.52 -22.56 -33.91
N GLY A 1013 17.75 -23.52 -33.39
CA GLY A 1013 17.87 -23.97 -32.00
C GLY A 1013 17.66 -22.83 -30.99
N ILE A 1014 16.82 -21.86 -31.33
CA ILE A 1014 16.46 -20.73 -30.48
C ILE A 1014 15.19 -21.09 -29.71
N ASP A 1015 15.30 -21.11 -28.39
CA ASP A 1015 14.15 -21.24 -27.51
C ASP A 1015 13.51 -19.87 -27.26
N GLY A 1016 12.26 -19.72 -27.71
CA GLY A 1016 11.51 -18.48 -27.69
C GLY A 1016 10.17 -18.61 -28.42
N GLY A 1017 9.43 -17.52 -28.54
CA GLY A 1017 8.18 -17.51 -29.33
C GLY A 1017 7.36 -16.23 -29.20
N TYR A 1018 6.45 -16.02 -30.17
CA TYR A 1018 5.53 -14.87 -30.21
C TYR A 1018 4.23 -15.09 -29.43
N ASN A 1019 3.94 -16.34 -29.08
CA ASN A 1019 2.76 -16.74 -28.34
C ASN A 1019 3.14 -17.27 -26.95
N PRO A 1020 3.03 -16.44 -25.89
CA PRO A 1020 3.39 -16.86 -24.54
C PRO A 1020 2.64 -18.10 -24.03
N ALA A 1021 1.41 -18.33 -24.52
CA ALA A 1021 0.62 -19.50 -24.15
C ALA A 1021 1.10 -20.81 -24.82
N ALA A 1022 1.95 -20.71 -25.84
CA ALA A 1022 2.52 -21.84 -26.57
C ALA A 1022 4.02 -22.06 -26.30
N LEU A 1023 4.62 -21.30 -25.39
CA LEU A 1023 6.02 -21.51 -24.98
C LEU A 1023 6.16 -22.88 -24.29
N ALA A 1024 7.25 -23.59 -24.59
CA ALA A 1024 7.55 -24.87 -23.94
C ALA A 1024 7.86 -24.70 -22.44
N HIS A 1025 8.53 -23.60 -22.09
CA HIS A 1025 8.97 -23.27 -20.73
C HIS A 1025 8.44 -21.90 -20.28
N PRO A 1026 7.12 -21.73 -20.10
CA PRO A 1026 6.52 -20.44 -19.73
C PRO A 1026 6.95 -19.96 -18.33
N GLU A 1027 7.53 -20.83 -17.50
CA GLU A 1027 8.16 -20.49 -16.22
C GLU A 1027 9.41 -19.62 -16.38
N ARG A 1028 10.12 -19.70 -17.52
CA ARG A 1028 11.32 -18.90 -17.83
C ARG A 1028 11.00 -17.49 -18.32
N LEU A 1029 9.74 -17.19 -18.58
CA LEU A 1029 9.30 -15.89 -19.09
C LEU A 1029 9.54 -14.78 -18.05
N ALA A 1030 10.34 -13.78 -18.39
CA ALA A 1030 10.48 -12.58 -17.60
C ALA A 1030 9.18 -11.77 -17.64
N THR A 1031 8.82 -11.20 -16.49
CA THR A 1031 7.77 -10.20 -16.41
C THR A 1031 8.41 -8.85 -16.67
N LEU A 1032 7.87 -8.03 -17.58
CA LEU A 1032 8.36 -6.67 -17.74
C LEU A 1032 7.84 -5.78 -16.63
N TYR A 1033 8.71 -4.94 -16.10
CA TYR A 1033 8.43 -4.05 -14.99
C TYR A 1033 8.67 -2.60 -15.40
N HIS A 1034 7.76 -1.71 -15.00
CA HIS A 1034 8.00 -0.27 -15.07
C HIS A 1034 8.29 0.31 -13.68
N HIS A 1035 9.17 1.33 -13.59
CA HIS A 1035 9.53 1.95 -12.31
C HIS A 1035 8.63 3.15 -11.97
N LEU A 1036 7.47 2.88 -11.37
CA LEU A 1036 6.65 3.95 -10.77
C LEU A 1036 7.34 4.58 -9.54
N PRO A 1037 6.96 5.79 -9.09
CA PRO A 1037 7.40 6.36 -7.80
C PRO A 1037 7.12 5.51 -6.54
N SER A 1038 6.57 4.30 -6.67
CA SER A 1038 6.41 3.30 -5.59
C SER A 1038 7.36 2.10 -5.67
N GLY A 1039 8.20 2.01 -6.72
CA GLY A 1039 9.13 0.90 -6.98
C GLY A 1039 8.44 -0.36 -7.48
N TRP A 1040 8.63 -0.67 -8.76
CA TRP A 1040 8.19 -1.84 -9.54
C TRP A 1040 6.69 -2.17 -9.55
N ALA A 1041 6.06 -1.92 -10.70
CA ALA A 1041 4.82 -2.53 -11.10
C ALA A 1041 5.06 -3.42 -12.33
N ALA A 1042 4.45 -4.60 -12.32
CA ALA A 1042 4.50 -5.53 -13.44
C ALA A 1042 3.49 -5.09 -14.50
N GLU A 1043 3.95 -4.89 -15.73
CA GLU A 1043 3.17 -4.29 -16.81
C GLU A 1043 2.59 -5.37 -17.73
N THR A 1044 3.46 -6.20 -18.30
CA THR A 1044 3.11 -7.27 -19.23
C THR A 1044 3.80 -8.59 -18.87
N ASP A 1045 3.39 -9.69 -19.50
CA ASP A 1045 3.88 -11.05 -19.22
C ASP A 1045 3.79 -11.46 -17.73
N THR A 1046 2.59 -11.25 -17.17
CA THR A 1046 2.19 -11.72 -15.84
C THR A 1046 1.29 -12.95 -15.92
N GLN A 1047 1.28 -13.77 -14.86
CA GLN A 1047 0.54 -15.03 -14.83
C GLN A 1047 -0.94 -14.83 -14.39
N PRO A 1048 -1.94 -15.37 -15.12
CA PRO A 1048 -1.89 -15.94 -16.46
C PRO A 1048 -1.97 -14.85 -17.56
N VAL A 1049 -1.48 -15.18 -18.76
CA VAL A 1049 -1.56 -14.35 -19.98
C VAL A 1049 -3.03 -14.25 -20.42
N LYS A 1050 -3.73 -13.21 -19.96
CA LYS A 1050 -5.18 -13.05 -20.10
C LYS A 1050 -5.69 -12.91 -21.54
N SER A 1051 -4.85 -12.69 -22.56
CA SER A 1051 -5.31 -12.20 -23.86
C SER A 1051 -5.43 -13.23 -24.99
N ARG A 1052 -5.04 -14.50 -24.80
CA ARG A 1052 -5.03 -15.48 -25.90
C ARG A 1052 -5.41 -16.89 -25.43
N SER A 1053 -6.66 -17.04 -24.96
CA SER A 1053 -7.16 -18.36 -24.57
C SER A 1053 -7.11 -19.33 -25.76
N THR A 1054 -6.92 -20.62 -25.48
CA THR A 1054 -6.94 -21.68 -26.51
C THR A 1054 -8.23 -21.63 -27.35
N ALA A 1055 -9.36 -21.25 -26.73
CA ALA A 1055 -10.65 -21.08 -27.39
C ALA A 1055 -10.67 -19.89 -28.36
N THR A 1056 -10.05 -18.77 -27.99
CA THR A 1056 -9.92 -17.59 -28.86
C THR A 1056 -9.07 -17.89 -30.09
N LEU A 1057 -7.98 -18.66 -29.92
CA LEU A 1057 -7.10 -19.06 -31.02
C LEU A 1057 -7.70 -20.17 -31.90
N ALA A 1058 -8.69 -20.93 -31.41
CA ALA A 1058 -9.38 -21.94 -32.20
C ALA A 1058 -10.28 -21.32 -33.28
N ALA A 1059 -10.78 -20.10 -33.06
CA ALA A 1059 -11.56 -19.34 -34.02
C ALA A 1059 -10.71 -18.37 -34.88
N TYR A 1060 -9.38 -18.39 -34.71
CA TYR A 1060 -8.48 -17.53 -35.47
C TYR A 1060 -8.24 -18.09 -36.88
N THR A 1061 -8.50 -17.28 -37.89
CA THR A 1061 -8.24 -17.62 -39.30
C THR A 1061 -6.90 -17.02 -39.73
N PRO A 1062 -5.88 -17.82 -40.09
CA PRO A 1062 -4.64 -17.31 -40.65
C PRO A 1062 -4.89 -16.38 -41.85
N GLY A 1063 -4.20 -15.25 -41.87
CA GLY A 1063 -4.26 -14.28 -42.96
C GLY A 1063 -5.34 -13.22 -42.79
N THR A 1064 -6.03 -13.16 -41.64
CA THR A 1064 -7.01 -12.10 -41.36
C THR A 1064 -6.44 -10.97 -40.50
N ASN A 1065 -5.64 -11.27 -39.47
CA ASN A 1065 -5.16 -10.27 -38.50
C ASN A 1065 -3.90 -10.73 -37.73
N GLY A 1066 -2.74 -10.60 -38.36
CA GLY A 1066 -1.44 -10.93 -37.76
C GLY A 1066 -1.07 -10.07 -36.54
N THR A 1067 -1.72 -8.92 -36.32
CA THR A 1067 -1.42 -8.02 -35.18
C THR A 1067 -1.59 -8.71 -33.83
N LEU A 1068 -2.47 -9.73 -33.77
CA LEU A 1068 -2.75 -10.49 -32.55
C LEU A 1068 -1.48 -11.08 -31.93
N PHE A 1069 -0.49 -11.48 -32.74
CA PHE A 1069 0.77 -12.06 -32.27
C PHE A 1069 1.88 -11.04 -32.01
N SER A 1070 1.63 -9.77 -32.31
CA SER A 1070 2.60 -8.66 -32.22
C SER A 1070 3.91 -8.95 -32.99
N PRO A 1071 3.89 -9.12 -34.33
CA PRO A 1071 5.11 -9.32 -35.14
C PRO A 1071 6.18 -8.22 -34.94
N GLN A 1072 5.72 -7.01 -34.62
CA GLN A 1072 6.56 -5.84 -34.37
C GLN A 1072 7.34 -5.88 -33.05
N GLY A 1073 6.92 -6.69 -32.06
CA GLY A 1073 7.36 -6.50 -30.68
C GLY A 1073 7.06 -7.62 -29.68
N GLY A 1074 6.56 -8.75 -30.18
CA GLY A 1074 6.00 -9.83 -29.38
C GLY A 1074 6.94 -11.02 -29.15
N LEU A 1075 8.16 -11.04 -29.67
CA LEU A 1075 9.05 -12.18 -29.48
C LEU A 1075 9.56 -12.22 -28.04
N ARG A 1076 9.44 -13.39 -27.41
CA ARG A 1076 10.09 -13.71 -26.13
C ARG A 1076 11.28 -14.61 -26.41
N ILE A 1077 12.48 -14.22 -25.99
CA ILE A 1077 13.74 -14.93 -26.29
C ILE A 1077 14.76 -14.70 -25.16
N SER A 1078 15.69 -15.64 -24.95
CA SER A 1078 16.77 -15.49 -23.97
C SER A 1078 18.01 -14.80 -24.55
N MET A 1079 18.94 -14.38 -23.70
CA MET A 1079 20.23 -13.84 -24.17
C MET A 1079 21.06 -14.89 -24.93
N ARG A 1080 20.90 -16.18 -24.60
CA ARG A 1080 21.46 -17.28 -25.42
C ARG A 1080 20.83 -17.31 -26.80
N GLY A 1081 19.50 -17.16 -26.89
CA GLY A 1081 18.80 -17.07 -28.16
C GLY A 1081 19.26 -15.87 -29.00
N LEU A 1082 19.39 -14.68 -28.39
CA LEU A 1082 19.94 -13.50 -29.08
C LEU A 1082 21.39 -13.72 -29.54
N THR A 1083 22.21 -14.41 -28.75
CA THR A 1083 23.58 -14.75 -29.15
C THR A 1083 23.59 -15.66 -30.38
N ARG A 1084 22.69 -16.66 -30.42
CA ARG A 1084 22.53 -17.53 -31.60
C ARG A 1084 22.05 -16.76 -32.81
N LEU A 1085 21.09 -15.83 -32.63
CA LEU A 1085 20.65 -14.92 -33.69
C LEU A 1085 21.82 -14.07 -34.22
N ALA A 1086 22.65 -13.49 -33.35
CA ALA A 1086 23.83 -12.72 -33.75
C ALA A 1086 24.82 -13.57 -34.56
N ARG A 1087 25.08 -14.81 -34.11
CA ARG A 1087 25.94 -15.76 -34.83
C ARG A 1087 25.35 -16.20 -36.17
N PHE A 1088 24.04 -16.34 -36.28
CA PHE A 1088 23.36 -16.60 -37.55
C PHE A 1088 23.54 -15.44 -38.54
N MET A 1089 23.40 -14.20 -38.06
CA MET A 1089 23.62 -13.01 -38.88
C MET A 1089 25.08 -12.89 -39.32
N LEU A 1090 26.03 -13.13 -38.41
CA LEU A 1090 27.48 -13.18 -38.70
C LEU A 1090 27.87 -14.36 -39.60
N GLY A 1091 27.13 -15.45 -39.54
CA GLY A 1091 27.28 -16.61 -40.43
C GLY A 1091 26.62 -16.43 -41.79
N HIS A 1092 26.18 -15.21 -42.14
CA HIS A 1092 25.52 -14.85 -43.40
C HIS A 1092 24.38 -15.81 -43.75
N GLY A 1093 23.50 -16.09 -42.77
CA GLY A 1093 22.30 -16.89 -42.97
C GLY A 1093 22.49 -18.38 -42.67
N THR A 1094 23.63 -18.75 -42.09
CA THR A 1094 23.97 -20.13 -41.69
C THR A 1094 24.40 -20.18 -40.21
N LEU A 1095 23.88 -21.16 -39.45
CA LEU A 1095 24.28 -21.42 -38.06
C LEU A 1095 24.32 -22.93 -37.81
N ASP A 1096 25.39 -23.44 -37.19
CA ASP A 1096 25.54 -24.85 -36.80
C ASP A 1096 25.26 -25.86 -37.94
N GLY A 1097 25.62 -25.49 -39.18
CA GLY A 1097 25.39 -26.31 -40.37
C GLY A 1097 24.01 -26.15 -41.02
N THR A 1098 23.07 -25.44 -40.37
CA THR A 1098 21.75 -25.14 -40.91
C THR A 1098 21.77 -23.79 -41.62
N ARG A 1099 21.49 -23.77 -42.92
CA ARG A 1099 21.26 -22.53 -43.69
C ARG A 1099 19.76 -22.25 -43.78
N LEU A 1100 19.34 -21.06 -43.35
CA LEU A 1100 17.94 -20.60 -43.51
C LEU A 1100 17.78 -19.55 -44.60
N LEU A 1101 18.75 -18.65 -44.73
CA LEU A 1101 18.76 -17.61 -45.75
C LEU A 1101 20.08 -17.66 -46.51
N SER A 1102 20.05 -17.22 -47.77
CA SER A 1102 21.27 -16.95 -48.53
C SER A 1102 22.02 -15.73 -47.97
N PRO A 1103 23.35 -15.65 -48.18
CA PRO A 1103 24.11 -14.45 -47.89
C PRO A 1103 23.52 -13.19 -48.52
N HIS A 1104 23.01 -13.30 -49.75
CA HIS A 1104 22.37 -12.20 -50.46
C HIS A 1104 21.16 -11.64 -49.69
N SER A 1105 20.31 -12.49 -49.13
CA SER A 1105 19.16 -12.04 -48.32
C SER A 1105 19.59 -11.35 -47.02
N ILE A 1106 20.66 -11.83 -46.39
CA ILE A 1106 21.24 -11.15 -45.22
C ILE A 1106 21.81 -9.78 -45.60
N ASP A 1107 22.53 -9.70 -46.71
CA ASP A 1107 23.09 -8.44 -47.21
C ASP A 1107 21.97 -7.45 -47.57
N LEU A 1108 20.89 -7.91 -48.18
CA LEU A 1108 19.69 -7.10 -48.43
C LEU A 1108 19.07 -6.56 -47.15
N MET A 1109 19.02 -7.36 -46.07
CA MET A 1109 18.52 -6.89 -44.78
C MET A 1109 19.42 -5.82 -44.17
N LEU A 1110 20.75 -5.99 -44.29
CA LEU A 1110 21.74 -5.08 -43.70
C LEU A 1110 21.93 -3.79 -44.47
N THR A 1111 21.66 -3.81 -45.77
CA THR A 1111 21.80 -2.64 -46.65
C THR A 1111 20.78 -1.58 -46.27
N PRO A 1112 21.20 -0.36 -45.88
CA PRO A 1112 20.28 0.74 -45.64
C PRO A 1112 19.47 1.07 -46.89
N THR A 1113 18.15 1.07 -46.78
CA THR A 1113 17.25 1.59 -47.82
C THR A 1113 16.86 3.04 -47.53
N TRP A 1114 17.04 3.49 -46.29
CA TRP A 1114 16.85 4.86 -45.86
C TRP A 1114 18.06 5.38 -45.05
N GLN A 1115 18.43 6.64 -45.31
CA GLN A 1115 19.41 7.41 -44.53
C GLN A 1115 18.87 8.82 -44.33
N TYR A 1116 18.96 9.33 -43.10
CA TYR A 1116 18.47 10.66 -42.77
C TYR A 1116 19.34 11.74 -43.41
N ASP A 1117 18.74 12.58 -44.24
CA ASP A 1117 19.42 13.69 -44.93
C ASP A 1117 19.20 15.05 -44.26
N GLY A 1118 18.43 15.08 -43.16
CA GLY A 1118 18.02 16.31 -42.47
C GLY A 1118 16.57 16.70 -42.69
N HIS A 1119 15.88 16.09 -43.67
CA HIS A 1119 14.51 16.45 -44.02
C HIS A 1119 13.67 15.32 -44.66
N ASN A 1120 14.11 14.06 -44.63
CA ASN A 1120 13.42 12.92 -45.28
C ASN A 1120 12.84 11.89 -44.30
N GLY A 1121 12.53 12.30 -43.08
CA GLY A 1121 11.92 11.43 -42.08
C GLY A 1121 11.77 12.07 -40.70
N ALA A 1122 10.91 11.48 -39.89
CA ALA A 1122 10.77 11.80 -38.48
C ALA A 1122 10.80 10.50 -37.66
N CYS A 1123 11.70 10.43 -36.68
CA CYS A 1123 11.81 9.28 -35.80
C CYS A 1123 12.04 9.75 -34.36
N PRO A 1124 11.24 9.27 -33.38
CA PRO A 1124 11.48 9.56 -31.97
C PRO A 1124 12.62 8.71 -31.37
N TYR A 1125 13.21 7.78 -32.14
CA TYR A 1125 14.27 6.88 -31.72
C TYR A 1125 15.64 7.30 -32.29
N PRO A 1126 16.77 6.84 -31.71
CA PRO A 1126 18.13 7.12 -32.17
C PRO A 1126 18.46 6.43 -33.52
N ILE A 1127 17.75 6.78 -34.59
CA ILE A 1127 17.82 6.15 -35.90
C ILE A 1127 18.11 7.22 -36.95
N ALA A 1128 19.24 7.06 -37.63
CA ALA A 1128 19.62 7.89 -38.78
C ALA A 1128 19.81 7.06 -40.06
N SER A 1129 19.80 5.73 -39.96
CA SER A 1129 19.94 4.82 -41.10
C SER A 1129 19.21 3.51 -40.82
N TYR A 1130 18.39 3.08 -41.77
CA TYR A 1130 17.49 1.92 -41.63
C TYR A 1130 17.45 1.11 -42.93
N GLY A 1131 17.52 -0.21 -42.82
CA GLY A 1131 17.36 -1.20 -43.90
C GLY A 1131 16.10 -2.03 -43.69
N LEU A 1132 16.09 -3.30 -44.12
CA LEU A 1132 14.94 -4.17 -43.87
C LEU A 1132 14.98 -4.67 -42.43
N SER A 1133 14.31 -3.95 -41.52
CA SER A 1133 14.32 -4.16 -40.06
C SER A 1133 15.68 -4.01 -39.36
N MET A 1134 16.69 -3.48 -40.04
CA MET A 1134 18.05 -3.32 -39.49
C MET A 1134 18.42 -1.85 -39.39
N ILE A 1135 18.81 -1.40 -38.20
CA ILE A 1135 19.38 -0.08 -37.95
C ILE A 1135 20.90 -0.15 -38.18
N ARG A 1136 21.47 0.86 -38.84
CA ARG A 1136 22.92 1.08 -38.91
C ARG A 1136 23.31 2.28 -38.06
N LEU A 1137 24.10 2.04 -37.02
CA LEU A 1137 24.64 3.10 -36.16
C LEU A 1137 25.96 3.59 -36.76
N THR A 1138 25.91 4.58 -37.63
CA THR A 1138 27.11 5.15 -38.27
C THR A 1138 27.70 6.33 -37.49
N GLY A 1139 27.04 6.76 -36.40
CA GLY A 1139 27.37 7.99 -35.67
C GLY A 1139 26.80 9.26 -36.32
N GLN A 1140 26.06 9.12 -37.43
CA GLN A 1140 25.32 10.23 -38.04
C GLN A 1140 24.27 10.81 -37.09
N ARG A 1141 23.86 12.05 -37.38
CA ARG A 1141 22.79 12.72 -36.62
C ARG A 1141 21.42 12.20 -37.07
N ASP A 1142 20.56 11.92 -36.11
CA ASP A 1142 19.17 11.54 -36.35
C ASP A 1142 18.25 12.77 -36.51
N SER A 1143 16.94 12.54 -36.61
CA SER A 1143 15.93 13.60 -36.73
C SER A 1143 15.80 14.52 -35.51
N SER A 1144 16.39 14.17 -34.36
CA SER A 1144 16.51 15.08 -33.21
C SER A 1144 17.73 16.01 -33.29
N GLY A 1145 18.59 15.80 -34.29
CA GLY A 1145 19.84 16.54 -34.47
C GLY A 1145 20.99 16.06 -33.60
N ARG A 1146 20.89 14.90 -32.94
CA ARG A 1146 21.94 14.33 -32.09
C ARG A 1146 22.56 13.09 -32.73
N GLU A 1147 23.82 12.81 -32.39
CA GLU A 1147 24.58 11.69 -32.96
C GLU A 1147 24.07 10.33 -32.45
N THR A 1148 24.01 9.35 -33.34
CA THR A 1148 23.61 7.95 -33.06
C THR A 1148 24.79 7.10 -32.54
N ARG A 1149 25.65 7.69 -31.70
CA ARG A 1149 26.84 7.03 -31.13
C ARG A 1149 26.53 6.40 -29.76
N PRO A 1150 26.60 5.07 -29.58
CA PRO A 1150 26.17 4.43 -28.33
C PRO A 1150 27.13 4.61 -27.15
N TYR A 1151 28.43 4.84 -27.41
CA TYR A 1151 29.44 5.08 -26.36
C TYR A 1151 30.56 6.03 -26.80
N LYS A 1152 31.33 6.55 -25.84
CA LYS A 1152 32.50 7.41 -26.15
C LYS A 1152 33.60 6.60 -26.85
N GLY A 1153 34.15 7.14 -27.94
CA GLY A 1153 35.16 6.45 -28.74
C GLY A 1153 34.59 5.41 -29.71
N TYR A 1154 33.27 5.40 -29.91
CA TYR A 1154 32.61 4.59 -30.93
C TYR A 1154 33.14 4.90 -32.34
N SER A 1155 33.49 3.85 -33.10
CA SER A 1155 34.10 3.94 -34.43
C SER A 1155 33.10 3.78 -35.59
N GLY A 1156 31.82 3.58 -35.32
CA GLY A 1156 30.80 3.32 -36.35
C GLY A 1156 30.53 1.84 -36.61
N ASP A 1157 29.57 1.57 -37.49
CA ASP A 1157 29.28 0.29 -38.15
C ASP A 1157 28.57 -0.85 -37.40
N LEU A 1158 28.00 -0.61 -36.22
CA LEU A 1158 27.05 -1.55 -35.63
C LEU A 1158 25.76 -1.64 -36.47
N ALA A 1159 25.40 -2.86 -36.85
CA ALA A 1159 24.08 -3.24 -37.35
C ALA A 1159 23.25 -3.84 -36.21
N GLY A 1160 21.94 -3.63 -36.22
CA GLY A 1160 21.09 -4.21 -35.20
C GLY A 1160 19.71 -3.61 -35.09
N HIS A 1161 19.11 -3.72 -33.91
CA HIS A 1161 17.89 -3.00 -33.57
C HIS A 1161 17.81 -2.74 -32.05
N LEU A 1162 17.21 -1.62 -31.64
CA LEU A 1162 16.80 -1.35 -30.26
C LEU A 1162 15.39 -1.88 -29.97
N GLY A 1163 15.06 -2.17 -28.72
CA GLY A 1163 13.72 -2.54 -28.32
C GLY A 1163 13.27 -1.73 -27.12
N ASP A 1164 12.11 -1.11 -27.24
CA ASP A 1164 11.48 -0.33 -26.17
C ASP A 1164 10.03 -0.76 -26.00
N ALA A 1165 9.66 -1.28 -24.84
CA ALA A 1165 8.27 -1.59 -24.52
C ALA A 1165 8.06 -1.80 -23.01
N TYR A 1166 7.01 -1.19 -22.44
CA TYR A 1166 6.48 -1.54 -21.10
C TYR A 1166 7.51 -1.45 -19.97
N GLY A 1167 8.40 -0.46 -20.02
CA GLY A 1167 9.51 -0.31 -19.07
C GLY A 1167 10.75 -1.15 -19.39
N LEU A 1168 10.83 -1.83 -20.54
CA LEU A 1168 12.04 -2.49 -21.00
C LEU A 1168 12.77 -1.65 -22.04
N LYS A 1169 14.10 -1.53 -21.90
CA LYS A 1169 15.03 -1.19 -22.99
C LYS A 1169 15.89 -2.39 -23.34
N SER A 1170 16.07 -2.67 -24.62
CA SER A 1170 16.86 -3.80 -25.09
C SER A 1170 17.65 -3.44 -26.34
N GLY A 1171 18.78 -4.10 -26.54
CA GLY A 1171 19.66 -3.88 -27.67
C GLY A 1171 20.12 -5.19 -28.26
N PHE A 1172 20.05 -5.30 -29.58
CA PHE A 1172 20.73 -6.31 -30.36
C PHE A 1172 21.63 -5.59 -31.35
N TRP A 1173 22.93 -5.57 -31.10
CA TRP A 1173 23.88 -4.82 -31.92
C TRP A 1173 25.12 -5.67 -32.20
N TYR A 1174 25.61 -5.66 -33.43
CA TYR A 1174 26.86 -6.31 -33.81
C TYR A 1174 27.50 -5.61 -35.00
N ASP A 1175 28.82 -5.70 -35.09
CA ASP A 1175 29.61 -5.27 -36.23
C ASP A 1175 29.76 -6.45 -37.20
N PRO A 1176 29.23 -6.36 -38.44
CA PRO A 1176 29.34 -7.43 -39.41
C PRO A 1176 30.78 -7.76 -39.84
N ALA A 1177 31.71 -6.81 -39.75
CA ALA A 1177 33.09 -6.99 -40.19
C ALA A 1177 33.96 -7.64 -39.11
N THR A 1178 33.82 -7.19 -37.85
CA THR A 1178 34.66 -7.66 -36.74
C THR A 1178 34.04 -8.80 -35.95
N GLY A 1179 32.72 -8.97 -36.00
CA GLY A 1179 31.99 -9.93 -35.16
C GLY A 1179 31.79 -9.45 -33.71
N ASP A 1180 32.21 -8.24 -33.38
CA ASP A 1180 31.99 -7.65 -32.07
C ASP A 1180 30.51 -7.28 -31.89
N GLY A 1181 29.93 -7.54 -30.72
CA GLY A 1181 28.52 -7.23 -30.47
C GLY A 1181 28.14 -6.88 -29.04
N PHE A 1182 27.00 -6.22 -28.89
CA PHE A 1182 26.41 -5.74 -27.65
C PHE A 1182 24.95 -6.19 -27.62
N LEU A 1183 24.66 -7.16 -26.77
CA LEU A 1183 23.31 -7.70 -26.60
C LEU A 1183 22.85 -7.40 -25.18
N PHE A 1184 21.69 -6.80 -24.98
CA PHE A 1184 21.19 -6.56 -23.63
C PHE A 1184 19.67 -6.44 -23.56
N ALA A 1185 19.15 -6.69 -22.36
CA ALA A 1185 17.79 -6.42 -21.93
C ALA A 1185 17.88 -5.80 -20.52
N ALA A 1186 17.44 -4.56 -20.39
CA ALA A 1186 17.36 -3.80 -19.16
C ALA A 1186 15.90 -3.47 -18.88
N ASP A 1187 15.36 -4.13 -17.87
CA ASP A 1187 13.95 -4.03 -17.50
C ASP A 1187 13.84 -3.12 -16.29
N GLY A 1188 12.92 -2.18 -16.34
CA GLY A 1188 12.66 -1.31 -15.22
C GLY A 1188 12.60 0.19 -15.45
N PHE A 1189 12.29 0.64 -16.64
CA PHE A 1189 12.20 2.06 -16.97
C PHE A 1189 10.83 2.65 -16.63
N PRO A 1190 10.73 3.97 -16.40
CA PRO A 1190 9.45 4.64 -16.18
C PRO A 1190 8.68 4.85 -17.50
N ASP A 1191 7.39 4.52 -17.52
CA ASP A 1191 6.54 4.60 -18.72
C ASP A 1191 5.87 5.98 -18.91
N ASP A 1192 6.55 7.05 -18.47
CA ASP A 1192 6.00 8.41 -18.37
C ASP A 1192 6.91 9.51 -18.97
N GLY A 1193 7.90 9.10 -19.79
CA GLY A 1193 8.84 10.04 -20.42
C GLY A 1193 9.82 10.71 -19.45
N GLN A 1194 9.94 10.22 -18.21
CA GLN A 1194 10.94 10.69 -17.24
C GLN A 1194 12.33 10.06 -17.44
N GLU A 1195 12.51 9.28 -18.50
CA GLU A 1195 13.81 8.76 -18.89
C GLU A 1195 14.76 9.91 -19.21
N ARG A 1196 15.96 9.84 -18.66
CA ARG A 1196 16.98 10.85 -18.94
C ARG A 1196 17.53 10.62 -20.34
N PRO A 1197 17.58 11.66 -21.18
CA PRO A 1197 18.31 11.54 -22.43
C PRO A 1197 19.77 11.25 -22.13
N GLY A 1198 20.42 10.49 -23.02
CA GLY A 1198 21.84 10.22 -22.97
C GLY A 1198 22.64 11.52 -22.95
N ALA A 1199 23.83 11.49 -22.38
CA ALA A 1199 24.67 12.67 -22.25
C ALA A 1199 25.20 13.15 -23.61
N TYR A 1200 25.37 12.26 -24.59
CA TYR A 1200 26.01 12.60 -25.87
C TYR A 1200 25.39 11.94 -27.10
N SER A 1201 24.35 11.12 -26.94
CA SER A 1201 23.59 10.47 -28.01
C SER A 1201 22.09 10.44 -27.70
N SER A 1202 21.27 10.16 -28.71
CA SER A 1202 19.81 10.02 -28.57
C SER A 1202 19.35 8.76 -27.84
N PHE A 1203 20.27 7.86 -27.46
CA PHE A 1203 19.95 6.78 -26.54
C PHE A 1203 19.59 7.33 -25.15
N THR A 1204 18.93 6.52 -24.33
CA THR A 1204 18.73 6.87 -22.92
C THR A 1204 20.05 6.86 -22.16
N HIS A 1205 20.11 7.55 -21.02
CA HIS A 1205 21.29 7.58 -20.17
C HIS A 1205 21.72 6.16 -19.75
N VAL A 1206 20.78 5.31 -19.37
CA VAL A 1206 21.08 3.91 -19.00
C VAL A 1206 21.63 3.11 -20.17
N GLU A 1207 21.09 3.27 -21.38
CA GLU A 1207 21.62 2.58 -22.56
C GLU A 1207 23.08 3.01 -22.82
N GLU A 1208 23.40 4.31 -22.73
CA GLU A 1208 24.79 4.78 -22.83
C GLU A 1208 25.69 4.15 -21.75
N GLU A 1209 25.22 4.02 -20.51
CA GLU A 1209 25.98 3.38 -19.43
C GLU A 1209 26.19 1.88 -19.68
N LEU A 1210 25.18 1.17 -20.21
CA LEU A 1210 25.28 -0.24 -20.59
C LEU A 1210 26.30 -0.45 -21.71
N PHE A 1211 26.20 0.36 -22.78
CA PHE A 1211 27.15 0.31 -23.89
C PHE A 1211 28.58 0.62 -23.42
N THR A 1212 28.75 1.67 -22.62
CA THR A 1212 30.06 2.07 -22.09
C THR A 1212 30.66 0.96 -21.24
N ALA A 1213 29.90 0.40 -20.30
CA ALA A 1213 30.38 -0.68 -19.44
C ALA A 1213 30.77 -1.93 -20.26
N LEU A 1214 29.98 -2.29 -21.27
CA LEU A 1214 30.27 -3.42 -22.15
C LEU A 1214 31.44 -3.16 -23.10
N ALA A 1215 31.67 -1.92 -23.54
CA ALA A 1215 32.80 -1.57 -24.41
C ALA A 1215 34.14 -1.71 -23.70
N ASP A 1216 34.16 -1.40 -22.40
CA ASP A 1216 35.32 -1.57 -21.51
C ASP A 1216 35.53 -3.04 -21.08
N ALA A 1217 34.53 -3.90 -21.30
CA ALA A 1217 34.59 -5.31 -20.92
C ALA A 1217 35.55 -6.09 -21.83
N GLY A 1218 36.63 -6.62 -21.24
CA GLY A 1218 37.62 -7.43 -21.94
C GLY A 1218 38.64 -6.65 -22.77
N GLN A 1219 38.91 -5.39 -22.40
CA GLN A 1219 40.17 -4.71 -22.75
C GLN A 1219 41.32 -5.16 -21.84
#